data_AF-A0A0S8C0I5-F1
#
_entry.id   AF-A0A0S8C0I5-F1
#
_cell.length_a   1.000
_cell.length_b   1.000
_cell.length_c   1.000
_cell.angle_alpha   90.00
_cell.angle_beta   90.00
_cell.angle_gamma   90.00
#
_symmetry.space_group_name_H-M   'P 1'
#
loop_
_entity.id
_entity.type
_entity.pdbx_description
1 polymer ?
#
loop_
_entity_poly.entity_id
_entity_poly.type
_entity_poly.pdbx_seq_one_letter_code
_entity_poly.pdbx_strand_id
1 'polypeptide(L)'
;MKMNAHSRARKTQSAELLCYALLVLCASACCSDESFGRPAETEPIVVDAGPDQTVVVGATVSLVGSNNGSTASHKWRFFSRPGESTSEIQEELSLTGASFVADAVGQYEVELVGATSSNPDAPDVNPAAKDTVIITAEPPTFGLAPSRTPRVGIEEGRLKLIEPDGLVDIGPLFPNGTGAEPEIRQLAYDWTTHTLYGANVGRGSDFPNRRLFTIDVCTGETTEVGELRRPDGEPFFLMEGIAVDWEGQMYVTGNLESLLRSTTLLTVSTEGGVTTTSVGDMGPTKDSLDGRSDADRLFATGDGLFISDSFPRNDDMMPPFDTWLYEVDSSNPTMTVDLNPDGVSAELGSLAWDPFTDMVEAIDWSTGTWYNVDLDGGIVRLITGMSPIDGPFAFVDRSCPERPCFDPFVLTETFEVGDSFSAVAVPRNRATDTVMIEPDGGFPGGYRRMEHILPGVTGGSSVTVFHLFDEVYDPADGAISHFNYSEDQIQFDPPFPTAAIGAGLFVVQNGTRYTFPLNPGGAFTSPTWERVRIDDLDPESFATGLDFSANGAPIQFGFYRSNTHNESAEGITATHGIDNWRVEICRSRVPAPCVPTPIQTYEDGDFDDAGWTSTIIAGRSAGDYSLDGVTTVQTGGNPGAYRQVNATVTSTAEQEAVIWVAHALEGAIYDPSIEGSVCWLELSLDGTDQFDPIVSRDSIFAVYLLQDGTYYWGERLFVTSGQWETGIWTSEDFVKFDGDGAEAPDFSSSGAPMQFGFLTGSSRPTTVLGTAMTVAGADNFKVEVFGSPTP
;
A
#
# COMPACT_ATOMS: atom_id res chain seq x y z
N MET A 1 67.18 76.03 67.88
CA MET A 1 68.14 77.13 67.62
C MET A 1 68.49 77.08 66.14
N LYS A 2 68.11 78.13 65.39
CA LYS A 2 68.58 78.59 64.05
C LYS A 2 69.21 77.55 63.09
N MET A 3 68.54 77.23 61.98
CA MET A 3 68.55 77.92 60.67
C MET A 3 69.50 77.26 59.65
N ASN A 4 68.91 76.92 58.50
CA ASN A 4 69.37 77.16 57.11
C ASN A 4 70.69 76.56 56.60
N ALA A 5 70.88 76.31 55.31
CA ALA A 5 70.05 76.13 54.10
C ALA A 5 71.04 75.97 52.92
N HIS A 6 70.65 75.19 51.90
CA HIS A 6 71.18 75.21 50.50
C HIS A 6 72.69 74.89 50.32
N SER A 7 73.18 74.30 49.23
CA SER A 7 72.75 74.30 47.82
C SER A 7 73.54 73.24 47.03
N ARG A 8 72.96 72.76 45.91
CA ARG A 8 73.62 72.37 44.63
C ARG A 8 74.67 71.23 44.67
N ALA A 9 74.87 70.41 43.66
CA ALA A 9 74.22 70.11 42.40
C ALA A 9 75.04 68.96 41.78
N ARG A 10 74.40 68.12 40.95
CA ARG A 10 75.00 67.22 39.95
C ARG A 10 75.83 66.04 40.48
N LYS A 11 75.80 64.87 39.88
CA LYS A 11 74.94 64.22 38.88
C LYS A 11 75.60 62.84 38.72
N THR A 12 74.79 61.79 38.69
CA THR A 12 75.01 60.56 37.90
C THR A 12 76.39 59.91 37.93
N GLN A 13 76.54 58.88 38.78
CA GLN A 13 77.16 57.58 38.40
C GLN A 13 77.12 56.58 39.57
N SER A 14 75.97 56.35 40.23
CA SER A 14 75.85 55.30 41.27
C SER A 14 74.40 54.89 41.57
N ALA A 15 73.53 54.82 40.55
CA ALA A 15 72.13 54.40 40.73
C ALA A 15 71.67 53.28 39.78
N GLU A 16 72.45 52.91 38.75
CA GLU A 16 72.05 51.85 37.82
C GLU A 16 72.34 50.44 38.34
N LEU A 17 73.24 50.25 39.31
CA LEU A 17 73.51 48.93 39.89
C LEU A 17 72.58 48.54 41.05
N LEU A 18 71.83 49.50 41.62
CA LEU A 18 70.85 49.24 42.69
C LEU A 18 69.42 49.11 42.15
N CYS A 19 69.13 49.63 40.94
CA CYS A 19 67.85 49.40 40.27
C CYS A 19 67.73 48.00 39.68
N TYR A 20 68.82 47.37 39.21
CA TYR A 20 68.75 45.98 38.71
C TYR A 20 68.61 44.94 39.82
N ALA A 21 69.17 45.17 41.00
CA ALA A 21 69.07 44.23 42.12
C ALA A 21 67.70 44.28 42.84
N LEU A 22 67.01 45.44 42.82
CA LEU A 22 65.65 45.54 43.36
C LEU A 22 64.56 45.07 42.36
N LEU A 23 64.85 45.04 41.06
CA LEU A 23 63.92 44.54 40.04
C LEU A 23 63.86 43.00 39.98
N VAL A 24 64.90 42.30 40.43
CA VAL A 24 64.93 40.81 40.42
C VAL A 24 64.36 40.21 41.72
N LEU A 25 64.32 40.96 42.83
CA LEU A 25 63.82 40.45 44.13
C LEU A 25 62.35 40.79 44.44
N CYS A 26 61.69 41.67 43.67
CA CYS A 26 60.23 41.80 43.69
C CYS A 26 59.52 40.82 42.72
N ALA A 27 60.26 40.13 41.86
CA ALA A 27 59.69 39.22 40.85
C ALA A 27 59.47 37.77 41.34
N SER A 28 59.78 37.44 42.60
CA SER A 28 59.70 36.05 43.08
C SER A 28 59.01 35.84 44.43
N ALA A 29 58.33 36.84 44.99
CA ALA A 29 57.65 36.72 46.29
C ALA A 29 56.23 37.34 46.36
N CYS A 30 55.65 37.72 45.22
CA CYS A 30 54.24 38.08 45.08
C CYS A 30 53.52 37.24 44.01
N CYS A 31 54.01 36.04 43.70
CA CYS A 31 53.31 35.09 42.83
C CYS A 31 52.30 34.27 43.65
N SER A 32 51.32 34.96 44.24
CA SER A 32 50.00 34.38 44.45
C SER A 32 49.12 34.90 43.31
N ASP A 33 49.12 34.14 42.22
CA ASP A 33 47.96 33.88 41.37
C ASP A 33 47.04 35.08 41.03
N GLU A 34 47.59 36.13 40.43
CA GLU A 34 46.82 37.03 39.59
C GLU A 34 47.36 36.92 38.16
N SER A 35 46.87 35.89 37.45
CA SER A 35 46.86 35.92 36.01
C SER A 35 46.05 37.16 35.61
N PHE A 36 46.71 38.15 35.01
CA PHE A 36 46.02 39.05 34.10
C PHE A 36 45.48 38.16 32.98
N GLY A 37 44.25 37.68 33.18
CA GLY A 37 43.52 36.90 32.22
C GLY A 37 43.53 37.67 30.92
N ARG A 38 44.30 37.16 29.96
CA ARG A 38 43.98 37.38 28.55
C ARG A 38 42.47 37.12 28.48
N PRO A 39 41.63 38.09 28.06
CA PRO A 39 40.19 37.88 28.02
C PRO A 39 40.01 36.54 27.31
N ALA A 40 39.41 35.57 28.01
CA ALA A 40 39.14 34.28 27.42
C ALA A 40 38.45 34.61 26.09
N GLU A 41 39.03 34.14 24.98
CA GLU A 41 38.29 34.15 23.72
C GLU A 41 37.05 33.32 24.02
N THR A 42 35.94 34.02 24.25
CA THR A 42 34.65 33.40 24.43
C THR A 42 34.40 32.66 23.14
N GLU A 43 34.29 31.33 23.21
CA GLU A 43 33.92 30.55 22.05
C GLU A 43 32.66 31.16 21.43
N PRO A 44 32.61 31.26 20.08
CA PRO A 44 31.44 31.80 19.42
C PRO A 44 30.22 30.99 19.83
N ILE A 45 29.13 31.68 20.15
CA ILE A 45 27.85 31.03 20.43
C ILE A 45 27.42 30.36 19.12
N VAL A 46 27.10 29.07 19.18
CA VAL A 46 26.49 28.33 18.07
C VAL A 46 25.19 27.73 18.58
N VAL A 47 24.11 28.02 17.86
CA VAL A 47 22.81 27.37 18.03
C VAL A 47 22.46 26.67 16.72
N ASP A 48 21.72 25.58 16.83
CA ASP A 48 21.24 24.77 15.72
C ASP A 48 19.74 24.53 15.94
N ALA A 49 18.91 24.97 14.98
CA ALA A 49 17.46 24.85 15.04
C ALA A 49 16.96 23.46 14.63
N GLY A 50 17.85 22.56 14.22
CA GLY A 50 17.51 21.24 13.69
C GLY A 50 17.14 21.27 12.20
N PRO A 51 16.89 20.10 11.61
CA PRO A 51 16.55 19.98 10.19
C PRO A 51 15.14 20.48 9.87
N ASP A 52 14.95 20.92 8.63
CA ASP A 52 13.63 21.26 8.06
C ASP A 52 12.64 20.09 8.18
N GLN A 53 11.35 20.39 8.36
CA GLN A 53 10.29 19.40 8.54
C GLN A 53 9.16 19.60 7.53
N THR A 54 8.52 18.51 7.10
CA THR A 54 7.26 18.53 6.35
C THR A 54 6.18 17.86 7.20
N VAL A 55 5.05 18.53 7.38
CA VAL A 55 3.92 18.07 8.19
C VAL A 55 2.59 18.33 7.48
N VAL A 56 1.50 17.72 7.94
CA VAL A 56 0.15 18.07 7.48
C VAL A 56 -0.45 19.18 8.33
N VAL A 57 -1.33 19.99 7.75
CA VAL A 57 -2.10 20.99 8.51
C VAL A 57 -2.91 20.31 9.62
N GLY A 58 -2.82 20.87 10.82
CA GLY A 58 -3.37 20.33 12.07
C GLY A 58 -2.35 19.55 12.91
N ALA A 59 -1.19 19.17 12.35
CA ALA A 59 -0.16 18.46 13.09
C ALA A 59 0.51 19.34 14.15
N THR A 60 0.88 18.72 15.28
CA THR A 60 1.75 19.35 16.28
C THR A 60 3.21 19.14 15.90
N VAL A 61 3.91 20.25 15.64
CA VAL A 61 5.33 20.29 15.28
C VAL A 61 6.17 20.38 16.55
N SER A 62 7.13 19.47 16.71
CA SER A 62 8.11 19.50 17.81
C SER A 62 9.41 20.15 17.37
N LEU A 63 9.92 21.10 18.16
CA LEU A 63 11.15 21.84 17.88
C LEU A 63 12.25 21.36 18.81
N VAL A 64 13.33 20.82 18.24
CA VAL A 64 14.46 20.24 18.97
C VAL A 64 15.74 20.96 18.56
N GLY A 65 16.07 22.00 19.32
CA GLY A 65 17.28 22.78 19.11
C GLY A 65 18.48 22.21 19.85
N SER A 66 19.67 22.62 19.44
CA SER A 66 20.90 22.35 20.17
C SER A 66 21.79 23.60 20.28
N ASN A 67 22.80 23.54 21.15
CA ASN A 67 23.81 24.58 21.27
C ASN A 67 25.15 23.99 21.77
N ASN A 68 26.23 24.73 21.60
CA ASN A 68 27.57 24.32 22.04
C ASN A 68 27.85 24.52 23.55
N GLY A 69 26.81 24.66 24.38
CA GLY A 69 26.92 24.88 25.83
C GLY A 69 27.40 26.28 26.26
N SER A 70 27.62 27.19 25.30
CA SER A 70 28.06 28.58 25.57
C SER A 70 26.91 29.59 25.70
N THR A 71 25.65 29.14 25.57
CA THR A 71 24.45 29.96 25.77
C THR A 71 24.01 29.97 27.23
N ALA A 72 23.59 31.12 27.73
CA ALA A 72 22.96 31.26 29.04
C ALA A 72 21.42 31.23 28.95
N SER A 73 20.86 31.58 27.79
CA SER A 73 19.44 31.50 27.49
C SER A 73 19.20 31.30 25.98
N HIS A 74 18.00 30.82 25.66
CA HIS A 74 17.52 30.59 24.30
C HIS A 74 16.02 30.88 24.20
N LYS A 75 15.56 31.16 22.99
CA LYS A 75 14.15 31.40 22.68
C LYS A 75 13.82 31.03 21.24
N TRP A 76 12.70 30.32 21.08
CA TRP A 76 12.06 30.07 19.80
C TRP A 76 11.10 31.21 19.46
N ARG A 77 11.01 31.56 18.17
CA ARG A 77 10.01 32.51 17.66
C ARG A 77 9.73 32.27 16.19
N PHE A 78 8.52 32.61 15.75
CA PHE A 78 8.25 32.68 14.32
C PHE A 78 9.01 33.87 13.70
N PHE A 79 9.78 33.57 12.66
CA PHE A 79 10.31 34.58 11.75
C PHE A 79 9.25 34.95 10.70
N SER A 80 8.57 33.94 10.14
CA SER A 80 7.42 34.10 9.25
C SER A 80 6.44 32.92 9.40
N ARG A 81 5.18 33.14 9.01
CA ARG A 81 4.12 32.12 9.00
C ARG A 81 3.12 32.40 7.87
N PRO A 82 2.30 31.41 7.45
CA PRO A 82 1.24 31.65 6.48
C PRO A 82 0.29 32.76 6.96
N GLY A 83 -0.23 33.56 6.03
CA GLY A 83 -0.98 34.79 6.37
C GLY A 83 -2.26 34.57 7.17
N GLU A 84 -2.84 33.37 7.06
CA GLU A 84 -4.04 32.94 7.78
C GLU A 84 -3.74 32.17 9.08
N SER A 85 -2.47 31.88 9.35
CA SER A 85 -2.05 31.16 10.55
C SER A 85 -2.23 32.00 11.81
N THR A 86 -2.78 31.35 12.84
CA THR A 86 -2.92 31.84 14.22
C THR A 86 -1.97 31.14 15.19
N SER A 87 -1.14 30.20 14.73
CA SER A 87 -0.23 29.39 15.55
C SER A 87 0.64 30.21 16.49
N GLU A 88 0.81 29.68 17.70
CA GLU A 88 1.71 30.19 18.74
C GLU A 88 2.64 29.07 19.20
N ILE A 89 3.91 29.40 19.47
CA ILE A 89 4.90 28.45 20.01
C ILE A 89 4.63 28.27 21.50
N GLN A 90 4.35 27.04 21.90
CA GLN A 90 4.30 26.60 23.29
C GLN A 90 5.71 26.33 23.81
N GLU A 91 5.93 26.62 25.10
CA GLU A 91 7.22 26.40 25.76
C GLU A 91 8.41 27.04 25.02
N GLU A 92 8.25 28.28 24.51
CA GLU A 92 9.22 28.98 23.66
C GLU A 92 10.65 29.10 24.24
N LEU A 93 10.82 28.93 25.55
CA LEU A 93 12.11 28.95 26.25
C LEU A 93 12.71 27.55 26.47
N SER A 94 12.06 26.50 25.98
CA SER A 94 12.55 25.13 26.04
C SER A 94 13.40 24.80 24.81
N LEU A 95 14.55 24.18 25.01
CA LEU A 95 15.46 23.86 23.89
C LEU A 95 14.94 22.65 23.09
N THR A 96 14.33 21.68 23.76
CA THR A 96 13.87 20.41 23.18
C THR A 96 12.39 20.12 23.42
N GLY A 97 11.64 21.06 24.00
CA GLY A 97 10.23 20.90 24.35
C GLY A 97 9.32 21.98 23.78
N ALA A 98 9.83 22.86 22.92
CA ALA A 98 9.01 23.85 22.24
C ALA A 98 8.21 23.19 21.11
N SER A 99 6.97 23.63 20.91
CA SER A 99 6.09 23.06 19.87
C SER A 99 5.03 24.05 19.40
N PHE A 100 4.42 23.80 18.25
CA PHE A 100 3.23 24.55 17.79
C PHE A 100 2.35 23.67 16.91
N VAL A 101 1.09 24.05 16.70
CA VAL A 101 0.20 23.37 15.74
C VAL A 101 0.29 24.10 14.41
N ALA A 102 0.61 23.41 13.31
CA ALA A 102 0.62 24.00 11.97
C ALA A 102 -0.82 24.16 11.45
N ASP A 103 -1.44 25.33 11.66
CA ASP A 103 -2.89 25.53 11.48
C ASP A 103 -3.32 26.02 10.09
N ALA A 104 -2.36 26.27 9.21
CA ALA A 104 -2.55 26.73 7.83
C ALA A 104 -1.51 26.10 6.88
N VAL A 105 -1.90 25.93 5.61
CA VAL A 105 -1.02 25.43 4.55
C VAL A 105 0.08 26.45 4.25
N GLY A 106 1.31 25.98 4.07
CA GLY A 106 2.45 26.80 3.67
C GLY A 106 3.65 26.67 4.61
N GLN A 107 4.59 27.58 4.47
CA GLN A 107 5.85 27.54 5.21
C GLN A 107 5.79 28.37 6.51
N TYR A 108 6.25 27.76 7.60
CA TYR A 108 6.57 28.42 8.86
C TYR A 108 8.09 28.47 8.98
N GLU A 109 8.65 29.66 9.01
CA GLU A 109 10.08 29.84 9.30
C GLU A 109 10.20 30.12 10.80
N VAL A 110 10.85 29.20 11.53
CA VAL A 110 10.98 29.27 12.98
C VAL A 110 12.45 29.50 13.34
N GLU A 111 12.72 30.55 14.11
CA GLU A 111 14.08 30.96 14.48
C GLU A 111 14.38 30.58 15.94
N LEU A 112 15.50 29.88 16.14
CA LEU A 112 16.13 29.67 17.44
C LEU A 112 17.15 30.77 17.70
N VAL A 113 16.98 31.51 18.79
CA VAL A 113 17.90 32.58 19.20
C VAL A 113 18.62 32.15 20.48
N GLY A 114 19.96 32.11 20.45
CA GLY A 114 20.81 31.85 21.62
C GLY A 114 21.54 33.11 22.09
N ALA A 115 21.57 33.35 23.40
CA ALA A 115 22.22 34.50 24.01
C ALA A 115 23.08 34.12 25.23
N THR A 116 24.16 34.89 25.46
CA THR A 116 24.97 34.80 26.69
C THR A 116 24.36 35.57 27.87
N SER A 117 23.37 36.42 27.62
CA SER A 117 22.56 37.07 28.66
C SER A 117 21.50 36.09 29.17
N SER A 118 20.94 36.37 30.36
CA SER A 118 19.80 35.63 30.90
C SER A 118 18.46 35.99 30.23
N ASN A 119 18.47 36.98 29.33
CA ASN A 119 17.30 37.42 28.59
C ASN A 119 17.67 37.46 27.09
N PRO A 120 17.15 36.54 26.26
CA PRO A 120 17.46 36.47 24.84
C PRO A 120 16.87 37.65 24.05
N ASP A 121 15.89 38.37 24.61
CA ASP A 121 15.28 39.56 24.01
C ASP A 121 15.97 40.88 24.45
N ALA A 122 16.99 40.80 25.31
CA ALA A 122 17.70 42.01 25.76
C ALA A 122 18.42 42.67 24.56
N PRO A 123 18.29 43.99 24.37
CA PRO A 123 19.10 44.73 23.40
C PRO A 123 20.52 44.85 23.94
N ASP A 124 21.26 43.73 23.99
CA ASP A 124 22.60 43.68 24.55
C ASP A 124 23.68 43.52 23.47
N VAL A 125 24.89 43.94 23.82
CA VAL A 125 25.97 44.38 22.91
C VAL A 125 26.69 43.23 22.19
N ASN A 126 26.16 42.01 22.22
CA ASN A 126 26.76 40.81 21.62
C ASN A 126 25.76 40.18 20.62
N PRO A 127 26.15 39.88 19.37
CA PRO A 127 25.22 39.32 18.40
C PRO A 127 24.72 37.97 18.91
N ALA A 128 23.41 37.87 19.17
CA ALA A 128 22.77 36.59 19.45
C ALA A 128 23.02 35.64 18.27
N ALA A 129 23.44 34.41 18.56
CA ALA A 129 23.48 33.37 17.54
C ALA A 129 22.05 33.02 17.16
N LYS A 130 21.83 32.83 15.87
CA LYS A 130 20.51 32.59 15.29
C LYS A 130 20.64 31.45 14.31
N ASP A 131 19.67 30.57 14.36
CA ASP A 131 19.48 29.55 13.33
C ASP A 131 17.99 29.42 13.03
N THR A 132 17.65 28.98 11.82
CA THR A 132 16.27 28.92 11.33
C THR A 132 15.98 27.55 10.77
N VAL A 133 14.81 27.02 11.09
CA VAL A 133 14.25 25.80 10.52
C VAL A 133 12.98 26.13 9.74
N ILE A 134 12.82 25.50 8.57
CA ILE A 134 11.63 25.62 7.73
C ILE A 134 10.70 24.45 8.00
N ILE A 135 9.46 24.75 8.35
CA ILE A 135 8.39 23.76 8.50
C ILE A 135 7.38 23.96 7.37
N THR A 136 7.27 22.98 6.48
CA THR A 136 6.30 23.00 5.37
C THR A 136 5.04 22.25 5.78
N ALA A 137 3.94 22.97 5.96
CA ALA A 137 2.63 22.37 6.23
C ALA A 137 1.87 22.16 4.91
N GLU A 138 1.61 20.91 4.58
CA GLU A 138 0.85 20.51 3.40
C GLU A 138 -0.64 20.35 3.76
N PRO A 139 -1.58 20.59 2.82
CA PRO A 139 -2.98 20.31 3.09
C PRO A 139 -3.15 18.85 3.54
N PRO A 140 -4.12 18.55 4.42
CA PRO A 140 -4.41 17.17 4.75
C PRO A 140 -4.70 16.46 3.42
N THR A 141 -3.85 15.50 3.07
CA THR A 141 -4.18 14.58 2.00
C THR A 141 -5.41 13.86 2.52
N PHE A 142 -6.57 14.14 1.92
CA PHE A 142 -7.73 13.29 2.08
C PHE A 142 -7.28 11.94 1.50
N GLY A 143 -6.76 11.10 2.38
CA GLY A 143 -6.55 9.70 2.08
C GLY A 143 -7.93 9.17 1.75
N LEU A 144 -8.22 9.06 0.45
CA LEU A 144 -9.08 8.00 -0.01
C LEU A 144 -8.52 6.74 0.64
N ALA A 145 -9.35 6.09 1.45
CA ALA A 145 -9.04 4.81 2.09
C ALA A 145 -8.37 3.88 1.07
N PRO A 146 -7.50 2.95 1.50
CA PRO A 146 -6.69 2.12 0.59
C PRO A 146 -7.52 1.63 -0.59
N SER A 147 -7.12 2.10 -1.76
CA SER A 147 -7.69 1.82 -3.07
C SER A 147 -8.14 0.36 -3.18
N ARG A 148 -9.46 0.14 -3.09
CA ARG A 148 -10.14 -0.80 -3.96
C ARG A 148 -10.64 0.03 -5.12
N THR A 149 -10.18 -0.31 -6.33
CA THR A 149 -10.43 0.39 -7.60
C THR A 149 -11.80 1.07 -7.66
N PRO A 150 -11.87 2.41 -7.68
CA PRO A 150 -13.14 3.10 -7.83
C PRO A 150 -13.80 2.77 -9.17
N ARG A 151 -15.11 2.51 -9.16
CA ARG A 151 -15.90 2.30 -10.38
C ARG A 151 -16.47 3.65 -10.80
N VAL A 152 -16.16 4.11 -12.00
CA VAL A 152 -16.74 5.35 -12.53
C VAL A 152 -18.00 5.03 -13.33
N GLY A 153 -19.15 5.54 -12.89
CA GLY A 153 -20.42 5.43 -13.58
C GLY A 153 -20.99 6.80 -13.95
N ILE A 154 -21.88 6.82 -14.94
CA ILE A 154 -22.71 8.00 -15.24
C ILE A 154 -24.15 7.63 -14.96
N GLU A 155 -24.79 8.36 -14.06
CA GLU A 155 -26.20 8.19 -13.72
C GLU A 155 -26.85 9.58 -13.72
N GLU A 156 -27.94 9.74 -14.49
CA GLU A 156 -28.69 11.00 -14.62
C GLU A 156 -27.85 12.23 -15.06
N GLY A 157 -26.86 12.02 -15.94
CA GLY A 157 -26.01 13.10 -16.46
C GLY A 157 -25.00 13.66 -15.44
N ARG A 158 -24.76 12.94 -14.35
CA ARG A 158 -23.76 13.28 -13.32
C ARG A 158 -22.71 12.19 -13.25
N LEU A 159 -21.45 12.60 -13.12
CA LEU A 159 -20.36 11.66 -12.91
C LEU A 159 -20.47 11.18 -11.46
N LYS A 160 -20.61 9.87 -11.28
CA LYS A 160 -20.71 9.26 -9.95
C LYS A 160 -19.57 8.28 -9.76
N LEU A 161 -18.92 8.41 -8.60
CA LEU A 161 -18.02 7.41 -8.08
C LEU A 161 -18.91 6.35 -7.45
N ILE A 162 -18.92 5.15 -8.03
CA ILE A 162 -19.59 3.99 -7.46
C ILE A 162 -18.58 3.35 -6.52
N GLU A 163 -18.70 3.70 -5.25
CA GLU A 163 -18.03 3.01 -4.16
C GLU A 163 -18.95 1.86 -3.68
N PRO A 164 -18.40 0.80 -3.05
CA PRO A 164 -19.22 -0.32 -2.54
C PRO A 164 -20.32 0.12 -1.55
N ASP A 165 -20.11 1.23 -0.86
CA ASP A 165 -20.88 1.82 0.23
C ASP A 165 -21.87 2.93 -0.21
N GLY A 166 -21.92 3.25 -1.51
CA GLY A 166 -22.91 4.17 -2.07
C GLY A 166 -22.40 5.01 -3.23
N LEU A 167 -23.34 5.75 -3.84
CA LEU A 167 -23.06 6.63 -4.96
C LEU A 167 -22.55 7.99 -4.47
N VAL A 168 -21.26 8.27 -4.64
CA VAL A 168 -20.69 9.61 -4.39
C VAL A 168 -20.90 10.48 -5.63
N ASP A 169 -21.74 11.51 -5.48
CA ASP A 169 -22.03 12.47 -6.53
C ASP A 169 -20.90 13.51 -6.63
N ILE A 170 -20.07 13.36 -7.67
CA ILE A 170 -18.87 14.17 -7.89
C ILE A 170 -19.21 15.53 -8.52
N GLY A 171 -20.50 15.82 -8.71
CA GLY A 171 -21.01 17.09 -9.23
C GLY A 171 -21.62 16.98 -10.62
N PRO A 172 -22.36 18.02 -11.06
CA PRO A 172 -22.87 18.07 -12.42
C PRO A 172 -21.71 18.27 -13.40
N LEU A 173 -21.71 17.51 -14.50
CA LEU A 173 -20.71 17.64 -15.57
C LEU A 173 -20.71 19.03 -16.25
N PHE A 174 -21.67 19.92 -15.92
CA PHE A 174 -21.77 21.29 -16.46
C PHE A 174 -22.25 22.31 -15.41
N PRO A 175 -21.73 23.55 -15.40
CA PRO A 175 -22.22 24.63 -14.53
C PRO A 175 -23.59 25.23 -14.90
N ASN A 176 -24.27 24.80 -15.98
CA ASN A 176 -25.50 25.43 -16.45
C ASN A 176 -26.50 24.42 -17.01
N GLY A 177 -27.68 24.33 -16.38
CA GLY A 177 -28.76 23.39 -16.70
C GLY A 177 -29.48 23.65 -18.02
N THR A 178 -28.91 23.20 -19.13
CA THR A 178 -29.62 23.07 -20.41
C THR A 178 -29.88 21.59 -20.70
N GLY A 179 -31.12 21.15 -20.45
CA GLY A 179 -31.56 19.74 -20.38
C GLY A 179 -31.53 18.94 -21.69
N ALA A 180 -30.33 18.64 -22.20
CA ALA A 180 -30.12 17.54 -23.14
C ALA A 180 -28.91 16.72 -22.65
N GLU A 181 -29.13 15.44 -22.35
CA GLU A 181 -28.09 14.52 -21.88
C GLU A 181 -27.11 14.18 -23.02
N PRO A 182 -25.80 14.43 -22.87
CA PRO A 182 -24.79 13.96 -23.80
C PRO A 182 -24.45 12.49 -23.54
N GLU A 183 -24.31 11.72 -24.62
CA GLU A 183 -23.96 10.30 -24.62
C GLU A 183 -22.43 10.15 -24.81
N ILE A 184 -21.71 9.58 -23.84
CA ILE A 184 -20.29 9.21 -24.01
C ILE A 184 -20.24 7.89 -24.77
N ARG A 185 -19.58 7.87 -25.93
CA ARG A 185 -19.57 6.69 -26.82
C ARG A 185 -18.26 5.89 -26.84
N GLN A 186 -17.12 6.47 -26.44
CA GLN A 186 -15.82 5.79 -26.52
C GLN A 186 -14.90 6.21 -25.37
N LEU A 187 -14.30 5.20 -24.74
CA LEU A 187 -13.22 5.31 -23.75
C LEU A 187 -12.01 4.54 -24.31
N ALA A 188 -10.83 5.13 -24.23
CA ALA A 188 -9.57 4.45 -24.51
C ALA A 188 -8.71 4.47 -23.24
N TYR A 189 -8.10 3.33 -22.90
CA TYR A 189 -7.21 3.19 -21.75
C TYR A 189 -5.79 2.95 -22.24
N ASP A 190 -4.84 3.77 -21.75
CA ASP A 190 -3.42 3.54 -21.99
C ASP A 190 -2.81 2.83 -20.78
N TRP A 191 -2.46 1.57 -20.98
CA TRP A 191 -1.84 0.70 -19.98
C TRP A 191 -0.44 1.14 -19.55
N THR A 192 0.21 2.02 -20.32
CA THR A 192 1.57 2.50 -20.04
C THR A 192 1.55 3.68 -19.08
N THR A 193 0.47 4.46 -19.11
CA THR A 193 0.34 5.73 -18.36
C THR A 193 -0.83 5.70 -17.37
N HIS A 194 -1.50 4.55 -17.23
CA HIS A 194 -2.70 4.34 -16.39
C HIS A 194 -3.77 5.44 -16.58
N THR A 195 -3.86 5.98 -17.79
CA THR A 195 -4.72 7.14 -18.10
C THR A 195 -5.95 6.69 -18.90
N LEU A 196 -7.13 7.08 -18.44
CA LEU A 196 -8.39 6.91 -19.15
C LEU A 196 -8.70 8.17 -19.97
N TYR A 197 -8.90 7.98 -21.28
CA TYR A 197 -9.23 9.04 -22.23
C TYR A 197 -10.71 8.98 -22.60
N GLY A 198 -11.44 10.07 -22.38
CA GLY A 198 -12.85 10.21 -22.75
C GLY A 198 -13.08 11.28 -23.81
N ALA A 199 -13.88 10.98 -24.84
CA ALA A 199 -14.31 11.95 -25.85
C ALA A 199 -15.83 12.13 -25.82
N ASN A 200 -16.28 13.38 -25.71
CA ASN A 200 -17.70 13.72 -25.77
C ASN A 200 -18.16 13.98 -27.22
N VAL A 201 -19.10 13.19 -27.73
CA VAL A 201 -19.62 13.32 -29.12
C VAL A 201 -21.11 13.66 -29.10
N GLY A 202 -21.44 14.95 -29.01
CA GLY A 202 -22.82 15.40 -29.14
C GLY A 202 -23.38 15.16 -30.56
N ARG A 203 -24.60 14.63 -30.66
CA ARG A 203 -25.39 14.60 -31.90
C ARG A 203 -26.14 15.92 -32.08
N GLY A 204 -25.76 16.68 -33.10
CA GLY A 204 -26.47 17.88 -33.54
C GLY A 204 -25.51 18.95 -34.04
N SER A 205 -25.91 19.68 -35.08
CA SER A 205 -25.14 20.75 -35.73
C SER A 205 -24.87 22.00 -34.87
N ASP A 206 -25.30 22.00 -33.60
CA ASP A 206 -25.39 23.20 -32.76
C ASP A 206 -24.50 23.18 -31.51
N PHE A 207 -23.54 22.25 -31.38
CA PHE A 207 -22.58 22.22 -30.26
C PHE A 207 -21.17 22.61 -30.73
N PRO A 208 -20.72 23.88 -30.51
CA PRO A 208 -19.43 24.35 -31.02
C PRO A 208 -18.21 23.94 -30.19
N ASN A 209 -18.37 23.31 -29.02
CA ASN A 209 -17.25 22.99 -28.12
C ASN A 209 -17.29 21.50 -27.70
N ARG A 210 -16.46 20.66 -28.34
CA ARG A 210 -16.17 19.29 -27.86
C ARG A 210 -14.87 19.34 -27.06
N ARG A 211 -14.87 18.80 -25.84
CA ARG A 211 -13.72 18.78 -24.93
C ARG A 211 -13.24 17.35 -24.70
N LEU A 212 -11.92 17.19 -24.64
CA LEU A 212 -11.27 15.94 -24.25
C LEU A 212 -10.73 16.11 -22.83
N PHE A 213 -10.88 15.07 -22.02
CA PHE A 213 -10.33 15.00 -20.68
C PHE A 213 -9.53 13.72 -20.52
N THR A 214 -8.44 13.81 -19.76
CA THR A 214 -7.69 12.67 -19.27
C THR A 214 -7.97 12.51 -17.80
N ILE A 215 -8.19 11.27 -17.36
CA ILE A 215 -8.33 10.91 -15.95
C ILE A 215 -7.20 9.94 -15.63
N ASP A 216 -6.33 10.32 -14.70
CA ASP A 216 -5.37 9.39 -14.12
C ASP A 216 -6.14 8.45 -13.19
N VAL A 217 -6.12 7.15 -13.49
CA VAL A 217 -6.94 6.15 -12.78
C VAL A 217 -6.35 5.80 -11.41
N CYS A 218 -5.06 6.08 -11.19
CA CYS A 218 -4.38 5.83 -9.93
C CYS A 218 -4.54 7.01 -8.95
N THR A 219 -4.55 8.25 -9.45
CA THR A 219 -4.62 9.46 -8.59
C THR A 219 -5.99 10.14 -8.57
N GLY A 220 -6.85 9.86 -9.56
CA GLY A 220 -8.15 10.52 -9.73
C GLY A 220 -8.07 11.94 -10.33
N GLU A 221 -6.88 12.44 -10.70
CA GLU A 221 -6.74 13.77 -11.29
C GLU A 221 -7.30 13.84 -12.72
N THR A 222 -8.04 14.92 -13.01
CA THR A 222 -8.63 15.17 -14.33
C THR A 222 -7.95 16.38 -14.99
N THR A 223 -7.40 16.21 -16.21
CA THR A 223 -6.78 17.31 -16.97
C THR A 223 -7.52 17.55 -18.30
N GLU A 224 -7.83 18.81 -18.60
CA GLU A 224 -8.44 19.22 -19.88
C GLU A 224 -7.35 19.40 -20.95
N VAL A 225 -7.45 18.64 -22.06
CA VAL A 225 -6.47 18.71 -23.15
C VAL A 225 -7.04 19.62 -24.27
N GLY A 226 -6.36 20.73 -24.56
CA GLY A 226 -6.82 21.75 -25.52
C GLY A 226 -6.92 21.31 -26.99
N GLU A 227 -7.64 22.09 -27.80
CA GLU A 227 -7.97 21.80 -29.21
C GLU A 227 -6.80 22.11 -30.18
N LEU A 228 -6.45 21.18 -31.09
CA LEU A 228 -5.51 21.39 -32.21
C LEU A 228 -6.25 21.31 -33.57
N ARG A 229 -5.90 22.20 -34.51
CA ARG A 229 -6.54 22.33 -35.84
C ARG A 229 -5.57 22.16 -37.00
N ARG A 230 -6.03 21.56 -38.11
CA ARG A 230 -5.32 21.55 -39.41
C ARG A 230 -5.25 22.96 -40.02
N PRO A 231 -4.33 23.19 -40.98
CA PRO A 231 -4.28 24.43 -41.76
C PRO A 231 -5.54 24.76 -42.58
N ASP A 232 -6.38 23.77 -42.89
CA ASP A 232 -7.67 23.94 -43.58
C ASP A 232 -8.84 24.21 -42.63
N GLY A 233 -8.59 24.25 -41.31
CA GLY A 233 -9.57 24.57 -40.28
C GLY A 233 -10.33 23.36 -39.73
N GLU A 234 -10.11 22.16 -40.27
CA GLU A 234 -10.72 20.92 -39.76
C GLU A 234 -9.94 20.38 -38.54
N PRO A 235 -10.62 19.95 -37.47
CA PRO A 235 -9.98 19.35 -36.31
C PRO A 235 -9.40 17.96 -36.66
N PHE A 236 -8.20 17.66 -36.17
CA PHE A 236 -7.60 16.32 -36.30
C PHE A 236 -6.59 16.05 -35.19
N PHE A 237 -6.31 14.78 -34.95
CA PHE A 237 -5.33 14.35 -33.95
C PHE A 237 -4.30 13.39 -34.57
N LEU A 238 -3.07 13.50 -34.08
CA LEU A 238 -1.95 12.63 -34.45
C LEU A 238 -1.36 12.11 -33.13
N MET A 239 -1.50 10.82 -32.88
CA MET A 239 -0.80 10.13 -31.79
C MET A 239 0.46 9.50 -32.38
N GLU A 240 1.49 9.25 -31.56
CA GLU A 240 2.63 8.45 -32.01
C GLU A 240 2.15 7.08 -32.52
N GLY A 241 2.14 6.91 -33.83
CA GLY A 241 1.80 5.66 -34.50
C GLY A 241 0.32 5.47 -34.90
N ILE A 242 -0.64 6.26 -34.38
CA ILE A 242 -2.07 6.09 -34.69
C ILE A 242 -2.74 7.45 -34.97
N ALA A 243 -3.43 7.55 -36.10
CA ALA A 243 -4.29 8.68 -36.45
C ALA A 243 -5.76 8.23 -36.44
N VAL A 244 -6.64 9.05 -35.89
CA VAL A 244 -8.09 8.81 -35.91
C VAL A 244 -8.77 9.98 -36.63
N ASP A 245 -9.64 9.68 -37.57
CA ASP A 245 -10.37 10.72 -38.30
C ASP A 245 -11.70 11.11 -37.65
N TRP A 246 -12.37 12.09 -38.27
CA TRP A 246 -13.64 12.66 -37.81
C TRP A 246 -14.83 11.70 -37.91
N GLU A 247 -14.68 10.56 -38.61
CA GLU A 247 -15.66 9.47 -38.69
C GLU A 247 -15.34 8.33 -37.68
N GLY A 248 -14.25 8.44 -36.94
CA GLY A 248 -13.83 7.43 -35.96
C GLY A 248 -13.06 6.26 -36.55
N GLN A 249 -12.50 6.40 -37.76
CA GLN A 249 -11.63 5.38 -38.35
C GLN A 249 -10.20 5.54 -37.84
N MET A 250 -9.60 4.44 -37.38
CA MET A 250 -8.21 4.38 -36.95
C MET A 250 -7.28 4.01 -38.12
N TYR A 251 -6.18 4.74 -38.24
CA TYR A 251 -5.10 4.53 -39.19
C TYR A 251 -3.80 4.36 -38.44
N VAL A 252 -3.04 3.31 -38.73
CA VAL A 252 -1.66 3.18 -38.23
C VAL A 252 -0.76 3.99 -39.16
N THR A 253 -0.05 4.97 -38.62
CA THR A 253 0.90 5.79 -39.39
C THR A 253 2.29 5.68 -38.77
N GLY A 254 3.19 4.94 -39.43
CA GLY A 254 4.59 4.80 -39.01
C GLY A 254 5.47 4.13 -40.06
N ASN A 255 6.77 4.41 -40.02
CA ASN A 255 7.78 3.74 -40.84
C ASN A 255 7.97 2.30 -40.33
N LEU A 256 8.01 1.31 -41.22
CA LEU A 256 8.00 -0.13 -40.88
C LEU A 256 9.17 -0.57 -39.97
N GLU A 257 10.24 0.22 -39.84
CA GLU A 257 11.39 -0.09 -38.98
C GLU A 257 11.14 0.09 -37.48
N SER A 258 10.15 0.88 -37.04
CA SER A 258 9.85 1.05 -35.61
C SER A 258 8.89 -0.01 -35.05
N LEU A 259 8.15 -0.73 -35.90
CA LEU A 259 7.18 -1.77 -35.48
C LEU A 259 7.79 -3.16 -35.28
N LEU A 260 9.04 -3.40 -35.68
CA LEU A 260 9.67 -4.73 -35.64
C LEU A 260 10.39 -5.08 -34.32
N ARG A 261 10.19 -4.30 -33.24
CA ARG A 261 10.72 -4.64 -31.90
C ARG A 261 9.68 -5.09 -30.87
N SER A 262 8.38 -5.09 -31.19
CA SER A 262 7.35 -5.67 -30.34
C SER A 262 6.80 -6.95 -30.99
N THR A 263 6.98 -8.10 -30.34
CA THR A 263 6.31 -9.36 -30.69
C THR A 263 4.82 -9.26 -30.39
N THR A 264 4.06 -8.69 -31.32
CA THR A 264 2.60 -8.77 -31.32
C THR A 264 2.13 -8.95 -32.76
N LEU A 265 1.56 -10.12 -33.04
CA LEU A 265 1.06 -10.50 -34.37
C LEU A 265 -0.34 -9.89 -34.56
N LEU A 266 -0.46 -8.85 -35.38
CA LEU A 266 -1.76 -8.31 -35.78
C LEU A 266 -2.19 -8.95 -37.10
N THR A 267 -3.32 -9.67 -37.11
CA THR A 267 -3.92 -10.16 -38.36
C THR A 267 -5.18 -9.34 -38.64
N VAL A 268 -5.21 -8.65 -39.79
CA VAL A 268 -6.39 -7.90 -40.26
C VAL A 268 -6.96 -8.62 -41.48
N SER A 269 -8.23 -8.99 -41.42
CA SER A 269 -9.01 -9.52 -42.55
C SER A 269 -10.04 -8.47 -42.96
N THR A 270 -10.14 -8.17 -44.25
CA THR A 270 -11.21 -7.33 -44.82
C THR A 270 -11.93 -8.08 -45.93
N GLU A 271 -13.25 -8.26 -45.81
CA GLU A 271 -14.10 -8.67 -46.92
C GLU A 271 -14.61 -7.46 -47.70
N GLY A 272 -14.34 -7.43 -49.02
CA GLY A 272 -15.02 -6.51 -49.92
C GLY A 272 -14.27 -6.14 -51.21
N GLY A 273 -14.22 -7.04 -52.18
CA GLY A 273 -14.09 -6.68 -53.59
C GLY A 273 -12.66 -6.45 -54.14
N VAL A 274 -12.22 -7.38 -54.99
CA VAL A 274 -11.02 -7.24 -55.82
C VAL A 274 -11.15 -6.03 -56.75
N THR A 275 -10.33 -5.00 -56.53
CA THR A 275 -9.95 -4.04 -57.58
C THR A 275 -8.44 -4.03 -57.72
N THR A 276 -7.95 -4.71 -58.75
CA THR A 276 -6.55 -4.64 -59.18
C THR A 276 -6.30 -3.29 -59.85
N THR A 277 -5.54 -2.42 -59.20
CA THR A 277 -4.93 -1.25 -59.86
C THR A 277 -3.43 -1.48 -59.95
N SER A 278 -2.95 -1.75 -61.16
CA SER A 278 -1.52 -1.90 -61.46
C SER A 278 -0.85 -0.54 -61.60
N VAL A 279 0.20 -0.32 -60.82
CA VAL A 279 1.31 0.61 -61.09
C VAL A 279 2.55 -0.19 -60.72
N GLY A 280 3.57 -0.43 -61.53
CA GLY A 280 4.07 0.16 -62.75
C GLY A 280 5.57 -0.09 -62.68
N ASP A 281 6.13 -0.77 -63.68
CA ASP A 281 7.54 -1.14 -63.81
C ASP A 281 8.53 -0.07 -63.31
N MET A 282 9.48 -0.48 -62.47
CA MET A 282 10.87 -0.04 -62.63
C MET A 282 11.78 -1.26 -62.59
N GLY A 283 12.36 -1.54 -63.75
CA GLY A 283 13.16 -2.72 -64.04
C GLY A 283 14.53 -2.78 -63.35
N PRO A 284 15.27 -3.88 -63.58
CA PRO A 284 16.43 -4.24 -62.80
C PRO A 284 17.72 -3.70 -63.42
N THR A 285 18.64 -3.20 -62.58
CA THR A 285 20.06 -3.14 -62.95
C THR A 285 20.76 -4.42 -62.51
N LYS A 286 21.30 -5.06 -63.54
CA LYS A 286 22.05 -6.30 -63.62
C LYS A 286 23.54 -5.95 -63.58
N ASP A 287 24.33 -6.65 -62.76
CA ASP A 287 25.71 -7.07 -63.03
C ASP A 287 26.19 -7.91 -61.82
N SER A 288 26.33 -9.24 -61.91
CA SER A 288 27.16 -10.12 -62.74
C SER A 288 28.45 -10.57 -62.03
N LEU A 289 28.69 -11.88 -62.17
CA LEU A 289 29.86 -12.71 -61.81
C LEU A 289 29.80 -13.45 -60.46
N ASP A 290 30.16 -14.74 -60.34
CA ASP A 290 30.07 -15.90 -61.24
C ASP A 290 30.42 -17.15 -60.41
N GLY A 291 29.61 -18.23 -60.50
CA GLY A 291 30.12 -19.60 -60.56
C GLY A 291 30.49 -20.36 -59.27
N ARG A 292 29.63 -21.32 -58.88
CA ARG A 292 29.86 -22.77 -59.13
C ARG A 292 28.72 -23.67 -58.62
N SER A 293 28.20 -24.45 -59.57
CA SER A 293 27.74 -25.86 -59.53
C SER A 293 26.88 -26.40 -58.38
N ASP A 294 25.68 -26.82 -58.82
CA ASP A 294 25.04 -28.12 -58.60
C ASP A 294 24.33 -28.45 -57.27
N ALA A 295 23.01 -28.58 -57.43
CA ALA A 295 22.12 -29.63 -56.93
C ALA A 295 21.70 -29.64 -55.45
N ASP A 296 20.42 -29.28 -55.28
CA ASP A 296 19.38 -30.00 -54.52
C ASP A 296 19.57 -30.36 -53.03
N ARG A 297 18.52 -29.98 -52.30
CA ARG A 297 17.99 -30.49 -51.00
C ARG A 297 18.42 -29.76 -49.73
N LEU A 298 17.43 -29.02 -49.23
CA LEU A 298 17.12 -28.76 -47.83
C LEU A 298 17.61 -29.89 -46.90
N PHE A 299 18.45 -29.54 -45.94
CA PHE A 299 18.55 -30.21 -44.64
C PHE A 299 18.72 -29.14 -43.56
N ALA A 300 17.81 -29.18 -42.58
CA ALA A 300 17.95 -28.51 -41.31
C ALA A 300 18.96 -29.28 -40.45
N THR A 301 19.93 -28.55 -39.90
CA THR A 301 20.71 -28.90 -38.69
C THR A 301 20.04 -28.11 -37.56
N GLY A 302 19.56 -28.68 -36.44
CA GLY A 302 20.25 -29.61 -35.56
C GLY A 302 21.08 -28.79 -34.57
N ASP A 303 20.56 -28.53 -33.36
CA ASP A 303 21.26 -28.72 -32.09
C ASP A 303 20.33 -28.45 -30.90
N GLY A 304 20.16 -29.49 -30.09
CA GLY A 304 19.27 -29.56 -28.94
C GLY A 304 19.92 -29.09 -27.64
N LEU A 305 19.07 -28.55 -26.78
CA LEU A 305 19.37 -28.11 -25.42
C LEU A 305 19.46 -29.33 -24.48
N PHE A 306 20.59 -29.45 -23.79
CA PHE A 306 20.79 -30.37 -22.67
C PHE A 306 20.19 -29.77 -21.40
N ILE A 307 19.37 -30.54 -20.68
CA ILE A 307 19.23 -30.37 -19.23
C ILE A 307 19.73 -31.67 -18.59
N SER A 308 20.83 -31.55 -17.85
CA SER A 308 21.31 -32.55 -16.92
C SER A 308 20.54 -32.42 -15.62
N ASP A 309 20.05 -33.53 -15.08
CA ASP A 309 19.91 -33.62 -13.64
C ASP A 309 20.27 -35.01 -13.14
N SER A 310 20.96 -35.03 -12.00
CA SER A 310 21.65 -36.20 -11.47
C SER A 310 21.23 -36.49 -10.03
N PHE A 311 20.82 -37.74 -9.79
CA PHE A 311 20.77 -38.52 -8.53
C PHE A 311 19.55 -38.38 -7.60
N PRO A 312 19.26 -39.40 -6.76
CA PRO A 312 19.14 -40.83 -7.06
C PRO A 312 17.79 -41.42 -6.59
N ARG A 313 17.44 -42.58 -7.18
CA ARG A 313 16.29 -43.41 -6.83
C ARG A 313 16.35 -43.92 -5.39
N ASN A 314 15.19 -43.88 -4.72
CA ASN A 314 14.80 -44.87 -3.73
C ASN A 314 13.48 -45.50 -4.20
N ASP A 315 13.53 -46.80 -4.49
CA ASP A 315 12.37 -47.65 -4.72
C ASP A 315 11.81 -48.09 -3.36
N ASP A 316 10.50 -47.93 -3.10
CA ASP A 316 9.61 -49.02 -2.65
C ASP A 316 8.19 -48.57 -2.22
N MET A 317 7.19 -49.31 -2.73
CA MET A 317 5.79 -49.53 -2.28
C MET A 317 4.69 -48.46 -2.48
N MET A 318 3.86 -48.61 -3.53
CA MET A 318 2.38 -48.78 -3.48
C MET A 318 1.75 -48.94 -4.91
N PRO A 319 0.54 -49.53 -5.06
CA PRO A 319 0.02 -50.15 -6.32
C PRO A 319 -0.71 -49.16 -7.27
N PRO A 320 -1.09 -49.57 -8.51
CA PRO A 320 -1.15 -48.67 -9.65
C PRO A 320 -2.46 -47.87 -9.74
N PHE A 321 -2.33 -46.60 -10.12
CA PHE A 321 -3.40 -45.85 -10.78
C PHE A 321 -3.13 -45.86 -12.28
N ASP A 322 -4.14 -46.25 -13.06
CA ASP A 322 -4.12 -46.19 -14.51
C ASP A 322 -4.17 -44.73 -14.98
N THR A 323 -3.02 -44.13 -15.28
CA THR A 323 -2.94 -42.90 -16.07
C THR A 323 -2.98 -43.23 -17.55
N TRP A 324 -4.07 -42.84 -18.21
CA TRP A 324 -4.17 -42.82 -19.66
C TRP A 324 -3.41 -41.59 -20.18
N LEU A 325 -2.28 -41.82 -20.82
CA LEU A 325 -1.52 -40.80 -21.54
C LEU A 325 -2.14 -40.66 -22.93
N TYR A 326 -2.77 -39.52 -23.24
CA TYR A 326 -3.09 -39.15 -24.61
C TYR A 326 -1.99 -38.23 -25.15
N GLU A 327 -1.31 -38.72 -26.19
CA GLU A 327 -0.33 -37.97 -26.97
C GLU A 327 -1.10 -37.04 -27.92
N VAL A 328 -1.00 -35.72 -27.72
CA VAL A 328 -1.53 -34.73 -28.66
C VAL A 328 -0.51 -34.55 -29.77
N ASP A 329 -0.88 -34.93 -30.98
CA ASP A 329 -0.12 -34.70 -32.21
C ASP A 329 0.07 -33.19 -32.42
N SER A 330 1.32 -32.74 -32.36
CA SER A 330 1.73 -31.33 -32.44
C SER A 330 1.64 -30.70 -33.85
N SER A 331 0.93 -31.31 -34.80
CA SER A 331 0.94 -30.86 -36.20
C SER A 331 -0.35 -30.17 -36.72
N ASN A 332 -1.38 -29.94 -35.89
CA ASN A 332 -2.57 -29.16 -36.32
C ASN A 332 -3.40 -28.57 -35.16
N PRO A 333 -3.41 -27.25 -34.94
CA PRO A 333 -4.29 -26.61 -33.96
C PRO A 333 -5.44 -25.86 -34.65
N THR A 334 -6.30 -26.55 -35.37
CA THR A 334 -7.62 -26.00 -35.77
C THR A 334 -8.63 -27.13 -35.94
N MET A 335 -9.59 -27.20 -35.02
CA MET A 335 -10.82 -27.97 -35.21
C MET A 335 -11.86 -27.04 -35.83
N THR A 336 -12.07 -27.17 -37.14
CA THR A 336 -13.18 -26.49 -37.83
C THR A 336 -14.41 -27.37 -37.73
N VAL A 337 -15.44 -26.93 -37.01
CA VAL A 337 -16.76 -27.58 -37.02
C VAL A 337 -17.58 -26.96 -38.14
N ASP A 338 -17.72 -27.68 -39.25
CA ASP A 338 -18.64 -27.30 -40.33
C ASP A 338 -20.09 -27.63 -39.90
N LEU A 339 -20.90 -26.60 -39.67
CA LEU A 339 -22.34 -26.76 -39.49
C LEU A 339 -23.02 -26.76 -40.86
N ASN A 340 -23.37 -27.95 -41.34
CA ASN A 340 -24.20 -28.13 -42.53
C ASN A 340 -25.68 -27.81 -42.20
N PRO A 341 -26.47 -27.15 -43.09
CA PRO A 341 -27.84 -26.71 -42.77
C PRO A 341 -28.88 -27.84 -42.66
N ASP A 342 -28.52 -29.07 -42.99
CA ASP A 342 -29.47 -30.17 -43.13
C ASP A 342 -29.28 -31.18 -41.98
N GLY A 343 -30.06 -30.99 -40.92
CA GLY A 343 -29.97 -31.74 -39.67
C GLY A 343 -29.96 -33.27 -39.83
N VAL A 344 -28.88 -33.89 -39.36
CA VAL A 344 -28.83 -35.30 -38.97
C VAL A 344 -27.92 -35.43 -37.73
N SER A 345 -28.48 -36.05 -36.69
CA SER A 345 -27.85 -36.31 -35.39
C SER A 345 -26.72 -37.36 -35.47
N ALA A 346 -25.65 -37.16 -34.71
CA ALA A 346 -24.71 -38.22 -34.32
C ALA A 346 -24.84 -38.46 -32.80
N GLU A 347 -25.09 -39.71 -32.39
CA GLU A 347 -25.07 -40.13 -30.99
C GLU A 347 -23.62 -40.29 -30.51
N LEU A 348 -23.27 -39.62 -29.40
CA LEU A 348 -22.08 -39.92 -28.62
C LEU A 348 -22.47 -40.73 -27.39
N GLY A 349 -21.78 -41.85 -27.17
CA GLY A 349 -22.02 -42.80 -26.09
C GLY A 349 -21.66 -42.26 -24.71
N SER A 350 -22.36 -42.79 -23.70
CA SER A 350 -22.34 -42.41 -22.28
C SER A 350 -20.95 -42.27 -21.65
N LEU A 351 -20.68 -41.11 -21.05
CA LEU A 351 -19.64 -40.87 -20.06
C LEU A 351 -20.30 -40.50 -18.72
N ALA A 352 -19.70 -40.97 -17.61
CA ALA A 352 -20.20 -40.80 -16.26
C ALA A 352 -20.12 -39.33 -15.80
N TRP A 353 -21.16 -38.92 -15.07
CA TRP A 353 -21.44 -37.56 -14.62
C TRP A 353 -20.68 -37.21 -13.32
N ASP A 354 -20.09 -36.02 -13.25
CA ASP A 354 -19.53 -35.37 -12.04
C ASP A 354 -20.18 -33.98 -11.92
N PRO A 355 -20.89 -33.64 -10.82
CA PRO A 355 -21.78 -32.49 -10.78
C PRO A 355 -21.12 -31.24 -10.20
N PHE A 356 -20.06 -30.70 -10.81
CA PHE A 356 -19.52 -29.37 -10.43
C PHE A 356 -18.80 -28.69 -11.61
N THR A 357 -19.57 -28.16 -12.58
CA THR A 357 -19.33 -26.90 -13.32
C THR A 357 -20.32 -26.84 -14.49
N ASP A 358 -21.37 -26.02 -14.38
CA ASP A 358 -22.28 -25.71 -15.50
C ASP A 358 -22.12 -24.24 -15.90
N MET A 359 -21.29 -23.98 -16.91
CA MET A 359 -21.47 -22.92 -17.92
C MET A 359 -20.30 -22.95 -18.91
N VAL A 360 -20.61 -22.96 -20.21
CA VAL A 360 -19.64 -22.67 -21.27
C VAL A 360 -20.13 -21.45 -22.02
N GLU A 361 -19.35 -20.37 -21.96
CA GLU A 361 -19.62 -19.13 -22.68
C GLU A 361 -18.96 -19.19 -24.07
N ALA A 362 -19.70 -18.77 -25.10
CA ALA A 362 -19.17 -18.64 -26.45
C ALA A 362 -19.38 -17.20 -26.97
N ILE A 363 -18.35 -16.66 -27.63
CA ILE A 363 -18.31 -15.30 -28.19
C ILE A 363 -18.26 -15.39 -29.72
N ASP A 364 -19.17 -14.69 -30.38
CA ASP A 364 -19.03 -14.37 -31.81
C ASP A 364 -18.24 -13.06 -31.96
N TRP A 365 -16.98 -13.18 -32.37
CA TRP A 365 -16.05 -12.06 -32.53
C TRP A 365 -16.40 -11.10 -33.69
N SER A 366 -17.30 -11.50 -34.59
CA SER A 366 -17.76 -10.62 -35.67
C SER A 366 -18.89 -9.67 -35.24
N THR A 367 -19.60 -9.99 -34.15
CA THR A 367 -20.74 -9.21 -33.66
C THR A 367 -20.61 -8.76 -32.21
N GLY A 368 -19.67 -9.32 -31.43
CA GLY A 368 -19.48 -9.04 -30.02
C GLY A 368 -20.58 -9.64 -29.12
N THR A 369 -21.38 -10.57 -29.64
CA THR A 369 -22.53 -11.13 -28.92
C THR A 369 -22.12 -12.37 -28.11
N TRP A 370 -22.56 -12.42 -26.86
CA TRP A 370 -22.35 -13.55 -25.95
C TRP A 370 -23.54 -14.50 -26.00
N TYR A 371 -23.26 -15.81 -25.99
CA TYR A 371 -24.28 -16.85 -25.94
C TYR A 371 -24.08 -17.72 -24.70
N ASN A 372 -25.15 -17.87 -23.90
CA ASN A 372 -25.23 -18.91 -22.88
C ASN A 372 -25.69 -20.21 -23.54
N VAL A 373 -24.89 -21.26 -23.39
CA VAL A 373 -25.23 -22.60 -23.88
C VAL A 373 -25.72 -23.43 -22.69
N ASP A 374 -27.03 -23.69 -22.68
CA ASP A 374 -27.63 -24.65 -21.77
C ASP A 374 -27.41 -26.07 -22.31
N LEU A 375 -26.82 -26.95 -21.49
CA LEU A 375 -26.48 -28.33 -21.82
C LEU A 375 -27.41 -29.33 -21.12
N ASP A 376 -28.69 -29.01 -21.01
CA ASP A 376 -29.65 -29.95 -20.43
C ASP A 376 -30.01 -31.10 -21.41
N GLY A 377 -29.66 -32.34 -21.04
CA GLY A 377 -30.11 -33.55 -21.74
C GLY A 377 -29.43 -33.91 -23.08
N GLY A 378 -28.25 -33.37 -23.38
CA GLY A 378 -27.46 -33.77 -24.55
C GLY A 378 -27.92 -33.18 -25.90
N ILE A 379 -28.71 -32.09 -25.87
CA ILE A 379 -29.09 -31.32 -27.06
C ILE A 379 -28.72 -29.85 -26.85
N VAL A 380 -27.84 -29.31 -27.70
CA VAL A 380 -27.50 -27.88 -27.70
C VAL A 380 -28.68 -27.07 -28.24
N ARG A 381 -29.22 -26.16 -27.43
CA ARG A 381 -30.22 -25.17 -27.87
C ARG A 381 -29.67 -23.74 -27.73
N LEU A 382 -29.68 -22.99 -28.82
CA LEU A 382 -29.39 -21.56 -28.83
C LEU A 382 -30.67 -20.79 -28.44
N ILE A 383 -30.66 -20.15 -27.27
CA ILE A 383 -31.74 -19.25 -26.86
C ILE A 383 -31.46 -17.88 -27.52
N THR A 384 -32.30 -17.48 -28.47
CA THR A 384 -32.28 -16.12 -29.05
C THR A 384 -33.51 -15.37 -28.58
N GLY A 385 -33.31 -14.32 -27.78
CA GLY A 385 -34.41 -13.42 -27.40
C GLY A 385 -34.35 -12.76 -26.02
N MET A 386 -33.20 -12.26 -25.55
CA MET A 386 -33.16 -11.32 -24.43
C MET A 386 -32.59 -9.96 -24.88
N SER A 387 -33.21 -8.89 -24.34
CA SER A 387 -32.86 -7.48 -24.57
C SER A 387 -31.45 -7.17 -24.04
N PRO A 388 -30.78 -6.09 -24.50
CA PRO A 388 -29.44 -5.75 -24.03
C PRO A 388 -29.45 -5.57 -22.52
N ILE A 389 -28.51 -6.23 -21.85
CA ILE A 389 -28.23 -5.99 -20.44
C ILE A 389 -27.50 -4.64 -20.38
N ASP A 390 -28.20 -3.60 -19.92
CA ASP A 390 -27.58 -2.37 -19.43
C ASP A 390 -26.88 -2.71 -18.10
N GLY A 391 -25.60 -3.08 -18.19
CA GLY A 391 -24.75 -3.33 -17.03
C GLY A 391 -23.34 -2.80 -17.30
N PRO A 392 -22.68 -2.13 -16.33
CA PRO A 392 -21.36 -1.57 -16.53
C PRO A 392 -20.32 -2.68 -16.67
N PHE A 393 -19.51 -2.61 -17.74
CA PHE A 393 -18.32 -3.44 -17.93
C PHE A 393 -17.25 -3.06 -16.91
N ALA A 394 -16.65 -4.04 -16.23
CA ALA A 394 -15.61 -3.83 -15.22
C ALA A 394 -14.28 -4.43 -15.68
N PHE A 395 -13.20 -3.66 -15.57
CA PHE A 395 -11.81 -4.13 -15.66
C PHE A 395 -11.16 -3.96 -14.29
N VAL A 396 -10.48 -5.00 -13.79
CA VAL A 396 -9.76 -4.97 -12.50
C VAL A 396 -8.27 -4.95 -12.78
N ASP A 397 -7.60 -3.86 -12.41
CA ASP A 397 -6.15 -3.70 -12.50
C ASP A 397 -5.52 -3.92 -11.11
N ARG A 398 -4.47 -4.74 -11.03
CA ARG A 398 -3.68 -5.01 -9.79
C ARG A 398 -2.35 -4.25 -9.76
N SER A 399 -2.12 -3.31 -10.66
CA SER A 399 -0.81 -2.66 -10.87
C SER A 399 -0.70 -1.21 -10.37
N CYS A 400 -1.45 -0.80 -9.34
CA CYS A 400 -1.17 0.49 -8.68
C CYS A 400 0.17 0.40 -7.93
N PRO A 401 1.13 1.32 -8.18
CA PRO A 401 2.44 1.28 -7.54
C PRO A 401 2.41 1.98 -6.16
N GLU A 402 3.24 1.45 -5.26
CA GLU A 402 3.66 2.00 -3.96
C GLU A 402 2.60 2.07 -2.86
N ARG A 403 2.76 1.26 -1.81
CA ARG A 403 2.10 1.52 -0.51
C ARG A 403 3.00 2.48 0.29
N PRO A 404 2.69 3.79 0.36
CA PRO A 404 3.52 4.71 1.13
C PRO A 404 3.55 4.31 2.61
N CYS A 405 4.74 4.32 3.22
CA CYS A 405 4.83 4.22 4.68
C CYS A 405 4.21 5.48 5.30
N PHE A 406 3.21 5.32 6.17
CA PHE A 406 2.80 6.40 7.06
C PHE A 406 3.73 6.39 8.27
N ASP A 407 4.53 7.45 8.46
CA ASP A 407 5.51 7.61 9.55
C ASP A 407 6.53 6.45 9.65
N PRO A 408 7.37 6.24 8.61
CA PRO A 408 8.35 5.16 8.60
C PRO A 408 9.38 5.32 9.70
N PHE A 409 9.77 4.20 10.30
CA PHE A 409 11.03 4.15 11.02
C PHE A 409 12.18 4.02 10.00
N VAL A 410 13.04 5.04 9.91
CA VAL A 410 14.05 5.14 8.84
C VAL A 410 15.44 4.82 9.40
N LEU A 411 16.07 3.80 8.84
CA LEU A 411 17.50 3.53 9.00
C LEU A 411 18.23 4.11 7.79
N THR A 412 19.27 4.91 8.00
CA THR A 412 20.02 5.52 6.89
C THR A 412 21.50 5.70 7.20
N GLU A 413 22.34 5.61 6.18
CA GLU A 413 23.76 5.92 6.24
C GLU A 413 24.21 6.64 4.96
N THR A 414 24.89 7.76 5.14
CA THR A 414 25.46 8.62 4.09
C THR A 414 26.99 8.55 4.07
N PHE A 415 27.60 7.85 5.03
CA PHE A 415 29.05 7.65 5.16
C PHE A 415 29.87 8.94 5.29
N GLU A 416 29.25 10.06 5.67
CA GLU A 416 29.97 11.33 5.91
C GLU A 416 30.76 11.32 7.22
N VAL A 417 30.27 10.63 8.26
CA VAL A 417 30.87 10.64 9.60
C VAL A 417 30.86 9.24 10.23
N GLY A 418 31.95 8.49 10.00
CA GLY A 418 32.15 7.20 10.62
C GLY A 418 31.59 6.03 9.81
N ASP A 419 31.59 4.86 10.41
CA ASP A 419 31.11 3.62 9.80
C ASP A 419 30.20 2.91 10.81
N SER A 420 28.89 2.95 10.56
CA SER A 420 27.86 2.30 11.39
C SER A 420 27.59 0.84 10.98
N PHE A 421 28.49 0.23 10.21
CA PHE A 421 28.36 -1.16 9.77
C PHE A 421 29.46 -2.05 10.32
N SER A 422 29.06 -3.25 10.74
CA SER A 422 29.93 -4.39 10.92
C SER A 422 29.99 -5.25 9.64
N ALA A 423 31.16 -5.82 9.32
CA ALA A 423 31.34 -6.63 8.11
C ALA A 423 31.82 -8.05 8.43
N VAL A 424 31.21 -9.06 7.80
CA VAL A 424 31.58 -10.47 7.90
C VAL A 424 31.83 -11.06 6.51
N ALA A 425 33.09 -11.36 6.20
CA ALA A 425 33.48 -11.99 4.94
C ALA A 425 33.41 -13.52 5.02
N VAL A 426 32.91 -14.15 3.96
CA VAL A 426 32.90 -15.61 3.72
C VAL A 426 33.77 -15.91 2.49
N PRO A 427 35.11 -15.99 2.65
CA PRO A 427 36.02 -16.20 1.55
C PRO A 427 36.14 -17.68 1.15
N ARG A 428 36.39 -17.93 -0.14
CA ARG A 428 36.87 -19.21 -0.69
C ARG A 428 38.21 -19.01 -1.38
N ASN A 429 39.07 -20.02 -1.27
CA ASN A 429 40.37 -20.07 -1.97
C ASN A 429 41.25 -18.83 -1.80
N ARG A 430 41.34 -18.33 -0.55
CA ARG A 430 42.15 -17.17 -0.15
C ARG A 430 41.71 -15.84 -0.75
N ALA A 431 40.48 -15.74 -1.25
CA ALA A 431 39.88 -14.44 -1.47
C ALA A 431 39.91 -13.60 -0.19
N THR A 432 40.12 -12.30 -0.31
CA THR A 432 40.08 -11.36 0.80
C THR A 432 39.25 -10.14 0.43
N ASP A 433 38.83 -9.40 1.44
CA ASP A 433 38.10 -8.15 1.29
C ASP A 433 38.79 -7.06 2.12
N THR A 434 38.66 -5.81 1.69
CA THR A 434 39.01 -4.63 2.47
C THR A 434 37.91 -3.59 2.35
N VAL A 435 37.65 -2.88 3.44
CA VAL A 435 36.61 -1.86 3.53
C VAL A 435 37.22 -0.56 4.04
N MET A 436 36.89 0.55 3.41
CA MET A 436 37.34 1.90 3.78
C MET A 436 36.19 2.90 3.56
N ILE A 437 36.12 3.93 4.40
CA ILE A 437 35.27 5.10 4.13
C ILE A 437 36.12 6.13 3.39
N GLU A 438 35.64 6.56 2.22
CA GLU A 438 36.22 7.66 1.48
C GLU A 438 35.38 8.91 1.78
N PRO A 439 35.97 10.03 2.22
CA PRO A 439 35.22 11.21 2.67
C PRO A 439 34.60 12.01 1.51
N ASP A 440 34.97 11.69 0.27
CA ASP A 440 34.53 12.36 -0.94
C ASP A 440 34.33 11.36 -2.09
N GLY A 441 33.52 11.74 -3.08
CA GLY A 441 33.27 10.95 -4.28
C GLY A 441 31.97 10.13 -4.28
N GLY A 442 31.18 10.20 -3.21
CA GLY A 442 29.80 9.72 -3.13
C GLY A 442 28.82 10.58 -3.94
N PHE A 443 27.52 10.36 -3.76
CA PHE A 443 26.43 10.95 -4.51
C PHE A 443 25.37 11.65 -3.65
N PRO A 444 25.67 12.79 -3.00
CA PRO A 444 26.95 13.46 -2.81
C PRO A 444 27.66 13.00 -1.51
N GLY A 445 28.90 13.45 -1.29
CA GLY A 445 29.56 13.32 0.01
C GLY A 445 30.54 12.14 0.08
N GLY A 446 30.64 11.53 1.26
CA GLY A 446 31.45 10.34 1.50
C GLY A 446 30.80 9.08 0.95
N TYR A 447 31.54 7.97 0.90
CA TYR A 447 30.97 6.68 0.55
C TYR A 447 31.80 5.54 1.15
N ARG A 448 31.19 4.35 1.23
CA ARG A 448 31.91 3.14 1.64
C ARG A 448 32.53 2.47 0.41
N ARG A 449 33.86 2.46 0.35
CA ARG A 449 34.65 1.75 -0.68
C ARG A 449 35.02 0.34 -0.22
N MET A 450 34.89 -0.62 -1.12
CA MET A 450 35.19 -2.03 -0.90
C MET A 450 36.09 -2.59 -2.00
N GLU A 451 37.04 -3.45 -1.64
CA GLU A 451 37.93 -4.14 -2.59
C GLU A 451 37.93 -5.65 -2.34
N HIS A 452 37.41 -6.41 -3.31
CA HIS A 452 37.48 -7.87 -3.29
C HIS A 452 38.72 -8.33 -4.05
N ILE A 453 39.70 -8.89 -3.34
CA ILE A 453 40.92 -9.45 -3.93
C ILE A 453 40.70 -10.94 -4.14
N LEU A 454 40.75 -11.37 -5.40
CA LEU A 454 40.41 -12.72 -5.85
C LEU A 454 41.64 -13.37 -6.50
N PRO A 455 42.43 -14.17 -5.77
CA PRO A 455 43.63 -14.80 -6.31
C PRO A 455 43.30 -15.75 -7.47
N GLY A 456 44.17 -15.78 -8.48
CA GLY A 456 44.14 -16.77 -9.55
C GLY A 456 44.55 -18.14 -9.00
N VAL A 457 43.59 -19.05 -8.85
CA VAL A 457 43.82 -20.42 -8.40
C VAL A 457 43.03 -21.43 -9.21
N THR A 458 43.51 -22.66 -9.26
CA THR A 458 42.72 -23.82 -9.71
C THR A 458 41.55 -24.00 -8.74
N GLY A 459 40.32 -24.12 -9.24
CA GLY A 459 39.07 -24.09 -8.48
C GLY A 459 38.36 -22.73 -8.40
N GLY A 460 38.96 -21.65 -8.92
CA GLY A 460 38.42 -20.28 -8.84
C GLY A 460 38.52 -19.69 -7.43
N SER A 461 38.20 -18.42 -7.25
CA SER A 461 38.11 -17.79 -5.93
C SER A 461 36.82 -16.99 -5.82
N SER A 462 36.27 -16.88 -4.61
CA SER A 462 35.08 -16.07 -4.38
C SER A 462 35.05 -15.52 -2.97
N VAL A 463 34.37 -14.40 -2.80
CA VAL A 463 34.08 -13.83 -1.49
C VAL A 463 32.67 -13.25 -1.51
N THR A 464 31.93 -13.50 -0.44
CA THR A 464 30.69 -12.78 -0.10
C THR A 464 30.92 -12.07 1.22
N VAL A 465 30.65 -10.77 1.28
CA VAL A 465 30.78 -9.94 2.47
C VAL A 465 29.38 -9.48 2.86
N PHE A 466 29.02 -9.71 4.10
CA PHE A 466 27.76 -9.27 4.69
C PHE A 466 28.04 -8.06 5.57
N HIS A 467 27.36 -6.95 5.31
CA HIS A 467 27.45 -5.71 6.06
C HIS A 467 26.17 -5.54 6.85
N LEU A 468 26.26 -5.42 8.17
CA LEU A 468 25.13 -5.26 9.08
C LEU A 468 25.19 -3.88 9.72
N PHE A 469 24.11 -3.13 9.60
CA PHE A 469 23.94 -1.84 10.26
C PHE A 469 23.80 -2.06 11.77
N ASP A 470 24.46 -1.23 12.58
CA ASP A 470 24.56 -1.45 14.02
C ASP A 470 23.22 -1.29 14.75
N GLU A 471 22.30 -0.51 14.19
CA GLU A 471 20.94 -0.35 14.72
C GLU A 471 20.04 -1.54 14.39
N VAL A 472 19.21 -1.92 15.36
CA VAL A 472 18.30 -3.06 15.29
C VAL A 472 16.89 -2.55 15.51
N TYR A 473 15.95 -3.00 14.68
CA TYR A 473 14.54 -2.73 14.86
C TYR A 473 13.89 -3.84 15.70
N ASP A 474 13.17 -3.50 16.76
CA ASP A 474 12.38 -4.48 17.53
C ASP A 474 10.92 -4.46 17.05
N PRO A 475 10.39 -5.54 16.44
CA PRO A 475 8.99 -5.62 16.07
C PRO A 475 8.00 -5.38 17.23
N ALA A 476 8.44 -5.50 18.49
CA ALA A 476 7.62 -5.10 19.64
C ALA A 476 7.30 -3.59 19.67
N ASP A 477 8.12 -2.74 19.04
CA ASP A 477 7.86 -1.29 18.86
C ASP A 477 6.85 -1.00 17.74
N GLY A 478 6.46 -2.04 17.00
CA GLY A 478 5.44 -2.01 15.96
C GLY A 478 5.63 -3.19 15.01
N ALA A 479 4.59 -4.00 14.80
CA ALA A 479 4.63 -5.01 13.74
C ALA A 479 4.96 -4.34 12.41
N ILE A 480 5.74 -4.98 11.55
CA ILE A 480 6.10 -4.44 10.24
C ILE A 480 5.01 -4.86 9.25
N SER A 481 4.47 -3.94 8.46
CA SER A 481 3.60 -4.31 7.34
C SER A 481 4.45 -4.70 6.12
N HIS A 482 5.41 -3.84 5.82
CA HIS A 482 6.37 -3.96 4.73
C HIS A 482 7.53 -2.99 5.00
N PHE A 483 8.58 -3.06 4.19
CA PHE A 483 9.61 -2.02 4.19
C PHE A 483 10.14 -1.75 2.79
N ASN A 484 10.70 -0.56 2.60
CA ASN A 484 11.37 -0.18 1.37
C ASN A 484 12.88 -0.15 1.60
N TYR A 485 13.64 -0.47 0.55
CA TYR A 485 15.08 -0.49 0.55
C TYR A 485 15.61 0.39 -0.59
N SER A 486 16.64 1.20 -0.34
CA SER A 486 17.38 1.87 -1.41
C SER A 486 18.85 2.04 -1.09
N GLU A 487 19.67 2.08 -2.14
CA GLU A 487 21.09 2.45 -2.06
C GLU A 487 21.55 3.07 -3.38
N ASP A 488 22.63 3.86 -3.31
CA ASP A 488 23.41 4.25 -4.47
C ASP A 488 24.64 3.33 -4.57
N GLN A 489 24.94 2.78 -5.75
CA GLN A 489 26.03 1.82 -5.95
C GLN A 489 26.89 2.17 -7.18
N ILE A 490 28.17 1.76 -7.14
CA ILE A 490 29.14 2.00 -8.23
C ILE A 490 30.21 0.90 -8.29
N GLN A 491 30.69 0.56 -9.49
CA GLN A 491 31.86 -0.29 -9.71
C GLN A 491 33.03 0.55 -10.21
N PHE A 492 34.18 0.48 -9.54
CA PHE A 492 35.39 1.18 -9.94
C PHE A 492 36.29 0.26 -10.77
N ASP A 493 36.79 0.77 -11.90
CA ASP A 493 37.80 0.13 -12.74
C ASP A 493 37.58 -1.39 -12.94
N PRO A 494 36.49 -1.80 -13.62
CA PRO A 494 36.14 -3.21 -13.74
C PRO A 494 37.32 -4.01 -14.33
N PRO A 495 37.74 -5.13 -13.70
CA PRO A 495 38.95 -5.87 -14.10
C PRO A 495 38.86 -6.45 -15.51
N PHE A 496 37.65 -6.57 -16.05
CA PHE A 496 37.33 -6.89 -17.45
C PHE A 496 35.92 -6.36 -17.78
N PRO A 497 35.57 -6.18 -19.08
CA PRO A 497 34.34 -5.47 -19.48
C PRO A 497 33.01 -6.05 -18.98
N THR A 498 32.99 -7.29 -18.50
CA THR A 498 31.78 -7.98 -17.99
C THR A 498 31.89 -8.34 -16.51
N ALA A 499 32.86 -7.76 -15.78
CA ALA A 499 32.97 -7.98 -14.36
C ALA A 499 31.76 -7.35 -13.66
N ALA A 500 31.05 -8.13 -12.85
CA ALA A 500 29.87 -7.68 -12.13
C ALA A 500 30.02 -7.91 -10.63
N ILE A 501 29.47 -7.02 -9.83
CA ILE A 501 29.43 -7.11 -8.38
C ILE A 501 28.07 -7.67 -7.99
N GLY A 502 28.02 -8.83 -7.33
CA GLY A 502 26.78 -9.34 -6.78
C GLY A 502 26.33 -8.50 -5.59
N ALA A 503 25.07 -8.07 -5.55
CA ALA A 503 24.55 -7.11 -4.57
C ALA A 503 23.11 -7.45 -4.16
N GLY A 504 22.79 -7.17 -2.90
CA GLY A 504 21.45 -7.36 -2.37
C GLY A 504 21.29 -6.86 -0.93
N LEU A 505 20.03 -6.76 -0.50
CA LEU A 505 19.64 -6.57 0.89
C LEU A 505 20.03 -7.80 1.71
N PHE A 506 20.46 -7.56 2.94
CA PHE A 506 20.76 -8.58 3.94
C PHE A 506 20.02 -8.30 5.23
N VAL A 507 19.33 -9.30 5.76
CA VAL A 507 18.54 -9.18 7.00
C VAL A 507 18.93 -10.31 7.94
N VAL A 508 19.02 -10.00 9.24
CA VAL A 508 19.23 -11.00 10.30
C VAL A 508 18.10 -10.91 11.31
N GLN A 509 17.43 -12.02 11.55
CA GLN A 509 16.42 -12.14 12.59
C GLN A 509 16.59 -13.47 13.32
N ASN A 510 16.63 -13.44 14.66
CA ASN A 510 16.85 -14.62 15.50
C ASN A 510 18.10 -15.46 15.10
N GLY A 511 19.14 -14.78 14.60
CA GLY A 511 20.36 -15.41 14.09
C GLY A 511 20.25 -16.06 12.70
N THR A 512 19.04 -16.15 12.13
CA THR A 512 18.81 -16.57 10.75
C THR A 512 19.15 -15.43 9.80
N ARG A 513 19.72 -15.77 8.63
CA ARG A 513 20.22 -14.84 7.62
C ARG A 513 19.35 -14.91 6.38
N TYR A 514 18.80 -13.77 5.96
CA TYR A 514 17.96 -13.63 4.79
C TYR A 514 18.65 -12.70 3.80
N THR A 515 18.58 -13.03 2.51
CA THR A 515 19.18 -12.24 1.43
C THR A 515 18.14 -12.00 0.36
N PHE A 516 18.08 -10.78 -0.15
CA PHE A 516 17.20 -10.42 -1.27
C PHE A 516 18.03 -9.70 -2.36
N PRO A 517 18.11 -10.23 -3.59
CA PRO A 517 18.90 -9.62 -4.66
C PRO A 517 18.29 -8.31 -5.17
N LEU A 518 19.12 -7.30 -5.41
CA LEU A 518 18.66 -5.95 -5.81
C LEU A 518 18.18 -5.82 -7.25
N ASN A 519 18.72 -6.64 -8.15
CA ASN A 519 18.38 -6.64 -9.57
C ASN A 519 17.95 -8.04 -10.01
N PRO A 520 17.20 -8.19 -11.11
CA PRO A 520 17.07 -9.46 -11.80
C PRO A 520 18.46 -9.99 -12.18
N GLY A 521 18.94 -11.01 -11.45
CA GLY A 521 20.30 -11.55 -11.56
C GLY A 521 21.27 -11.17 -10.43
N GLY A 522 20.85 -10.29 -9.51
CA GLY A 522 21.53 -10.00 -8.24
C GLY A 522 22.92 -9.38 -8.38
N ALA A 523 23.20 -8.66 -9.47
CA ALA A 523 24.50 -8.02 -9.69
C ALA A 523 24.39 -6.68 -10.46
N PHE A 524 25.45 -5.86 -10.38
CA PHE A 524 25.58 -4.62 -11.14
C PHE A 524 26.97 -4.48 -11.79
N THR A 525 27.05 -3.65 -12.83
CA THR A 525 28.27 -3.41 -13.64
C THR A 525 28.55 -1.92 -13.88
N SER A 526 27.76 -1.04 -13.28
CA SER A 526 27.77 0.38 -13.62
C SER A 526 29.06 1.07 -13.15
N PRO A 527 29.83 1.73 -14.05
CA PRO A 527 31.01 2.50 -13.68
C PRO A 527 30.67 3.92 -13.18
N THR A 528 29.38 4.24 -13.03
CA THR A 528 28.86 5.49 -12.51
C THR A 528 27.85 5.20 -11.41
N TRP A 529 27.72 6.10 -10.43
CA TRP A 529 26.71 5.98 -9.38
C TRP A 529 25.32 5.74 -9.97
N GLU A 530 24.67 4.68 -9.53
CA GLU A 530 23.29 4.36 -9.86
C GLU A 530 22.49 4.15 -8.58
N ARG A 531 21.27 4.71 -8.54
CA ARG A 531 20.32 4.46 -7.46
C ARG A 531 19.54 3.20 -7.76
N VAL A 532 19.44 2.32 -6.77
CA VAL A 532 18.56 1.15 -6.81
C VAL A 532 17.59 1.24 -5.63
N ARG A 533 16.34 0.87 -5.89
CA ARG A 533 15.25 0.86 -4.91
C ARG A 533 14.42 -0.41 -5.08
N ILE A 534 13.99 -0.98 -3.95
CA ILE A 534 13.02 -2.07 -3.87
C ILE A 534 11.94 -1.63 -2.90
N ASP A 535 10.70 -1.69 -3.33
CA ASP A 535 9.55 -1.29 -2.53
C ASP A 535 8.72 -2.51 -2.13
N ASP A 536 7.91 -2.32 -1.08
CA ASP A 536 6.91 -3.29 -0.63
C ASP A 536 7.48 -4.68 -0.29
N LEU A 537 8.66 -4.74 0.34
CA LEU A 537 9.22 -5.99 0.85
C LEU A 537 8.43 -6.46 2.08
N ASP A 538 7.70 -7.55 1.92
CA ASP A 538 6.86 -8.20 2.92
C ASP A 538 7.46 -9.55 3.38
N PRO A 539 6.85 -10.27 4.33
CA PRO A 539 7.36 -11.58 4.75
C PRO A 539 7.43 -12.62 3.63
N GLU A 540 6.56 -12.54 2.62
CA GLU A 540 6.49 -13.48 1.50
C GLU A 540 7.63 -13.25 0.49
N SER A 541 8.18 -12.04 0.47
CA SER A 541 9.34 -11.66 -0.32
C SER A 541 10.61 -12.43 0.08
N PHE A 542 10.63 -13.02 1.29
CA PHE A 542 11.74 -13.82 1.79
C PHE A 542 11.39 -15.30 1.79
N ALA A 543 12.38 -16.15 1.50
CA ALA A 543 12.22 -17.58 1.71
C ALA A 543 11.78 -17.80 3.18
N THR A 544 10.71 -18.60 3.35
CA THR A 544 9.89 -18.67 4.58
C THR A 544 10.68 -18.49 5.88
N GLY A 545 10.20 -17.58 6.73
CA GLY A 545 10.63 -17.51 8.14
C GLY A 545 11.07 -16.13 8.65
N LEU A 546 10.96 -15.06 7.87
CA LEU A 546 11.11 -13.70 8.42
C LEU A 546 9.78 -13.29 9.06
N ASP A 547 9.78 -12.96 10.35
CA ASP A 547 8.59 -12.70 11.17
C ASP A 547 8.44 -11.20 11.43
N PHE A 548 7.47 -10.59 10.77
CA PHE A 548 7.15 -9.17 10.93
C PHE A 548 6.12 -8.89 12.02
N SER A 549 5.58 -9.91 12.69
CA SER A 549 4.61 -9.72 13.76
C SER A 549 5.21 -8.97 14.94
N ALA A 550 4.36 -8.40 15.80
CA ALA A 550 4.83 -7.74 17.02
C ALA A 550 5.54 -8.67 18.01
N ASN A 551 5.43 -9.99 17.80
CA ASN A 551 6.15 -11.01 18.58
C ASN A 551 7.45 -11.48 17.89
N GLY A 552 7.74 -10.96 16.70
CA GLY A 552 8.96 -11.23 15.95
C GLY A 552 10.19 -10.83 16.75
N ALA A 553 11.27 -11.59 16.61
CA ALA A 553 12.54 -11.22 17.22
C ALA A 553 13.09 -9.93 16.58
N PRO A 554 13.98 -9.19 17.27
CA PRO A 554 14.63 -8.01 16.69
C PRO A 554 15.29 -8.31 15.34
N ILE A 555 15.13 -7.37 14.41
CA ILE A 555 15.57 -7.46 13.02
C ILE A 555 16.72 -6.47 12.80
N GLN A 556 17.85 -7.00 12.33
CA GLN A 556 19.00 -6.20 11.92
C GLN A 556 19.09 -6.16 10.40
N PHE A 557 19.22 -4.96 9.86
CA PHE A 557 19.27 -4.71 8.41
C PHE A 557 20.70 -4.48 7.93
N GLY A 558 20.89 -4.62 6.62
CA GLY A 558 22.21 -4.50 6.02
C GLY A 558 22.18 -4.78 4.52
N PHE A 559 23.36 -5.02 3.96
CA PHE A 559 23.51 -5.39 2.56
C PHE A 559 24.61 -6.45 2.41
N TYR A 560 24.65 -7.13 1.27
CA TYR A 560 25.77 -7.99 0.92
C TYR A 560 26.41 -7.57 -0.40
N ARG A 561 27.70 -7.87 -0.52
CA ARG A 561 28.48 -7.78 -1.75
C ARG A 561 29.16 -9.11 -2.03
N SER A 562 29.22 -9.52 -3.29
CA SER A 562 29.88 -10.77 -3.67
C SER A 562 30.60 -10.67 -4.99
N ASN A 563 31.73 -11.36 -5.11
CA ASN A 563 32.45 -11.50 -6.36
C ASN A 563 33.00 -12.92 -6.50
N THR A 564 33.04 -13.41 -7.73
CA THR A 564 33.63 -14.70 -8.08
C THR A 564 34.59 -14.53 -9.26
N HIS A 565 35.74 -15.17 -9.18
CA HIS A 565 36.72 -15.27 -10.24
C HIS A 565 36.88 -16.74 -10.63
N ASN A 566 36.71 -17.03 -11.92
CA ASN A 566 36.86 -18.38 -12.44
C ASN A 566 38.33 -18.84 -12.41
N GLU A 567 38.55 -20.13 -12.66
CA GLU A 567 39.91 -20.70 -12.67
C GLU A 567 40.82 -19.94 -13.65
N SER A 568 41.83 -19.26 -13.12
CA SER A 568 42.85 -18.59 -13.92
C SER A 568 44.17 -18.47 -13.17
N ALA A 569 45.26 -18.18 -13.89
CA ALA A 569 46.58 -17.99 -13.30
C ALA A 569 46.77 -16.58 -12.70
N GLU A 570 45.92 -15.63 -13.06
CA GLU A 570 46.05 -14.22 -12.67
C GLU A 570 44.97 -13.87 -11.65
N GLY A 571 45.38 -13.22 -10.55
CA GLY A 571 44.42 -12.67 -9.59
C GLY A 571 43.77 -11.41 -10.14
N ILE A 572 42.55 -11.14 -9.71
CA ILE A 572 41.85 -9.88 -10.00
C ILE A 572 41.54 -9.15 -8.70
N THR A 573 41.30 -7.85 -8.80
CA THR A 573 40.74 -7.02 -7.72
C THR A 573 39.50 -6.35 -8.28
N ALA A 574 38.38 -6.50 -7.59
CA ALA A 574 37.13 -5.84 -7.93
C ALA A 574 36.85 -4.75 -6.88
N THR A 575 36.94 -3.49 -7.31
CA THR A 575 36.71 -2.31 -6.46
C THR A 575 35.31 -1.76 -6.72
N HIS A 576 34.57 -1.45 -5.66
CA HIS A 576 33.19 -0.96 -5.76
C HIS A 576 32.82 -0.10 -4.55
N GLY A 577 31.67 0.58 -4.62
CA GLY A 577 31.20 1.50 -3.59
C GLY A 577 29.70 1.41 -3.35
N ILE A 578 29.29 1.86 -2.16
CA ILE A 578 27.90 2.10 -1.77
C ILE A 578 27.80 3.45 -1.06
N ASP A 579 26.70 4.15 -1.31
CA ASP A 579 26.33 5.41 -0.67
C ASP A 579 24.80 5.49 -0.48
N ASN A 580 24.32 6.45 0.32
CA ASN A 580 22.90 6.73 0.59
C ASN A 580 22.08 5.46 0.89
N TRP A 581 22.64 4.57 1.73
CA TRP A 581 21.95 3.36 2.14
C TRP A 581 20.75 3.74 3.00
N ARG A 582 19.60 3.13 2.72
CA ARG A 582 18.35 3.48 3.40
C ARG A 582 17.37 2.31 3.46
N VAL A 583 16.76 2.13 4.63
CA VAL A 583 15.64 1.23 4.86
C VAL A 583 14.50 2.02 5.51
N GLU A 584 13.32 2.01 4.90
CA GLU A 584 12.10 2.56 5.47
C GLU A 584 11.22 1.44 6.01
N ILE A 585 11.13 1.30 7.32
CA ILE A 585 10.29 0.28 7.95
C ILE A 585 8.88 0.86 8.10
N CYS A 586 7.94 0.35 7.29
CA CYS A 586 6.54 0.70 7.44
C CYS A 586 5.93 -0.17 8.56
N ARG A 587 5.56 0.48 9.65
CA ARG A 587 4.87 -0.20 10.74
C ARG A 587 3.42 -0.42 10.35
N SER A 588 2.95 -1.64 10.56
CA SER A 588 1.52 -1.88 10.73
C SER A 588 1.07 -0.92 11.82
N ARG A 589 0.05 -0.09 11.53
CA ARG A 589 -0.53 0.79 12.55
C ARG A 589 -1.00 -0.12 13.67
N VAL A 590 -0.23 -0.21 14.75
CA VAL A 590 -0.67 -0.90 15.95
C VAL A 590 -1.92 -0.14 16.36
N PRO A 591 -3.11 -0.78 16.34
CA PRO A 591 -4.31 -0.13 16.85
C PRO A 591 -3.96 0.38 18.24
N ALA A 592 -4.26 1.64 18.56
CA ALA A 592 -3.87 2.18 19.85
C ALA A 592 -4.38 1.22 20.94
N PRO A 593 -3.61 1.00 22.02
CA PRO A 593 -3.94 -0.03 23.00
C PRO A 593 -5.37 0.18 23.48
N CYS A 594 -6.18 -0.87 23.32
CA CYS A 594 -7.60 -0.85 23.60
C CYS A 594 -7.84 -0.36 25.02
N VAL A 595 -8.76 0.60 25.18
CA VAL A 595 -9.11 1.07 26.52
C VAL A 595 -9.97 0.01 27.22
N PRO A 596 -9.70 -0.31 28.51
CA PRO A 596 -10.50 -1.29 29.26
C PRO A 596 -11.87 -0.74 29.70
N THR A 597 -12.26 0.44 29.24
CA THR A 597 -13.55 1.08 29.50
C THR A 597 -14.27 1.19 28.16
N PRO A 598 -15.56 0.81 28.07
CA PRO A 598 -16.28 0.93 26.82
C PRO A 598 -16.32 2.38 26.39
N ILE A 599 -16.00 2.61 25.12
CA ILE A 599 -16.04 3.92 24.48
C ILE A 599 -17.46 4.30 24.07
N GLN A 600 -18.31 3.30 23.87
CA GLN A 600 -19.72 3.47 23.53
C GLN A 600 -20.56 2.34 24.12
N THR A 601 -21.77 2.67 24.59
CA THR A 601 -22.72 1.71 25.15
C THR A 601 -24.08 1.91 24.50
N TYR A 602 -24.70 0.82 24.05
CA TYR A 602 -26.06 0.78 23.52
C TYR A 602 -26.91 -0.14 24.39
N GLU A 603 -28.08 0.33 24.79
CA GLU A 603 -29.02 -0.42 25.64
C GLU A 603 -30.45 -0.23 25.09
N ASP A 604 -31.28 -1.25 25.25
CA ASP A 604 -32.68 -1.29 24.82
C ASP A 604 -33.66 -0.41 25.63
N GLY A 605 -33.33 -0.12 26.89
CA GLY A 605 -34.24 0.55 27.82
C GLY A 605 -35.48 -0.29 28.11
N ASP A 606 -36.68 0.28 27.90
CA ASP A 606 -37.97 -0.43 28.09
C ASP A 606 -38.48 -1.11 26.79
N PHE A 607 -37.59 -1.32 25.80
CA PHE A 607 -37.95 -1.71 24.42
C PHE A 607 -39.05 -0.84 23.82
N ASP A 608 -38.87 0.46 23.63
CA ASP A 608 -39.86 1.21 22.86
C ASP A 608 -39.96 0.65 21.42
N ASP A 609 -41.12 0.16 21.00
CA ASP A 609 -41.33 -0.46 19.68
C ASP A 609 -40.91 0.48 18.54
N ALA A 610 -40.99 1.80 18.75
CA ALA A 610 -40.56 2.79 17.76
C ALA A 610 -39.04 2.77 17.51
N GLY A 611 -38.23 2.33 18.46
CA GLY A 611 -36.77 2.29 18.36
C GLY A 611 -36.22 0.98 17.80
N TRP A 612 -37.06 0.09 17.25
CA TRP A 612 -36.61 -1.23 16.80
C TRP A 612 -37.17 -1.61 15.44
N THR A 613 -36.30 -2.05 14.54
CA THR A 613 -36.69 -2.62 13.24
C THR A 613 -36.55 -4.14 13.26
N SER A 614 -37.55 -4.87 12.75
CA SER A 614 -37.49 -6.33 12.64
C SER A 614 -37.57 -6.78 11.19
N THR A 615 -36.58 -7.55 10.73
CA THR A 615 -36.44 -8.00 9.33
C THR A 615 -36.28 -9.51 9.28
N ILE A 616 -37.04 -10.18 8.42
CA ILE A 616 -36.80 -11.61 8.14
C ILE A 616 -35.58 -11.69 7.22
N ILE A 617 -34.49 -12.31 7.71
CA ILE A 617 -33.19 -12.34 7.02
C ILE A 617 -32.90 -13.69 6.39
N ALA A 618 -33.49 -14.77 6.92
CA ALA A 618 -33.42 -16.07 6.28
C ALA A 618 -34.64 -16.91 6.62
N GLY A 619 -35.04 -17.72 5.66
CA GLY A 619 -36.00 -18.79 5.85
C GLY A 619 -35.54 -20.03 5.11
N ARG A 620 -35.55 -21.19 5.78
CA ARG A 620 -35.42 -22.48 5.08
C ARG A 620 -36.77 -23.17 5.10
N SER A 621 -37.31 -23.47 3.92
CA SER A 621 -38.01 -24.71 3.54
C SER A 621 -39.14 -24.49 2.53
N ALA A 622 -39.56 -25.61 1.93
CA ALA A 622 -40.80 -25.83 1.20
C ALA A 622 -42.12 -25.57 1.99
N GLY A 623 -42.12 -24.68 2.99
CA GLY A 623 -43.27 -24.33 3.83
C GLY A 623 -43.43 -22.82 4.02
N ASP A 624 -44.59 -22.41 4.51
CA ASP A 624 -44.89 -21.00 4.81
C ASP A 624 -44.30 -20.62 6.18
N TYR A 625 -43.64 -19.46 6.26
CA TYR A 625 -43.21 -18.83 7.49
C TYR A 625 -43.68 -17.37 7.53
N SER A 626 -44.02 -16.87 8.72
CA SER A 626 -44.45 -15.49 8.92
C SER A 626 -43.98 -14.93 10.25
N LEU A 627 -43.65 -13.65 10.24
CA LEU A 627 -43.52 -12.84 11.46
C LEU A 627 -44.90 -12.27 11.77
N ASP A 628 -45.60 -12.86 12.74
CA ASP A 628 -47.00 -12.52 13.01
C ASP A 628 -47.15 -11.24 13.82
N GLY A 629 -46.09 -10.85 14.53
CA GLY A 629 -46.02 -9.58 15.23
C GLY A 629 -44.80 -9.50 16.14
N VAL A 630 -44.31 -8.27 16.31
CA VAL A 630 -43.32 -7.93 17.33
C VAL A 630 -43.92 -6.79 18.13
N THR A 631 -43.95 -6.95 19.45
CA THR A 631 -44.59 -5.99 20.35
C THR A 631 -43.88 -5.91 21.67
N THR A 632 -43.85 -4.74 22.27
CA THR A 632 -43.37 -4.56 23.65
C THR A 632 -44.44 -4.94 24.66
N VAL A 633 -44.11 -5.87 25.55
CA VAL A 633 -44.96 -6.28 26.66
C VAL A 633 -44.45 -5.62 27.93
N GLN A 634 -45.29 -4.75 28.52
CA GLN A 634 -44.91 -3.83 29.61
C GLN A 634 -44.53 -4.51 30.94
N THR A 635 -44.81 -5.80 31.10
CA THR A 635 -44.52 -6.55 32.33
C THR A 635 -44.19 -8.00 32.00
N GLY A 636 -43.25 -8.60 32.72
CA GLY A 636 -42.89 -10.01 32.60
C GLY A 636 -41.47 -10.25 32.09
N GLY A 637 -40.76 -9.18 31.71
CA GLY A 637 -39.30 -9.19 31.57
C GLY A 637 -38.62 -9.33 32.92
N ASN A 638 -37.29 -9.35 32.96
CA ASN A 638 -36.53 -9.37 34.19
C ASN A 638 -35.54 -8.20 34.33
N PRO A 639 -35.96 -7.18 35.10
CA PRO A 639 -37.34 -6.82 35.45
C PRO A 639 -37.96 -5.86 34.41
N GLY A 640 -39.26 -5.98 34.17
CA GLY A 640 -40.02 -4.91 33.52
C GLY A 640 -40.60 -5.30 32.17
N ALA A 641 -40.42 -4.40 31.19
CA ALA A 641 -40.89 -4.59 29.84
C ALA A 641 -39.95 -5.50 29.06
N TYR A 642 -40.46 -6.24 28.06
CA TYR A 642 -39.64 -7.06 27.18
C TYR A 642 -40.21 -7.03 25.77
N ARG A 643 -39.38 -7.33 24.77
CA ARG A 643 -39.80 -7.45 23.37
C ARG A 643 -40.30 -8.86 23.08
N GLN A 644 -41.59 -8.99 22.80
CA GLN A 644 -42.19 -10.25 22.41
C GLN A 644 -42.18 -10.42 20.89
N VAL A 645 -41.68 -11.56 20.42
CA VAL A 645 -41.63 -11.96 19.01
C VAL A 645 -42.55 -13.15 18.80
N ASN A 646 -43.54 -12.97 17.93
CA ASN A 646 -44.47 -14.01 17.52
C ASN A 646 -44.13 -14.44 16.09
N ALA A 647 -43.66 -15.67 15.93
CA ALA A 647 -43.33 -16.23 14.62
C ALA A 647 -44.13 -17.50 14.35
N THR A 648 -44.68 -17.62 13.15
CA THR A 648 -45.35 -18.83 12.70
C THR A 648 -44.49 -19.55 11.66
N VAL A 649 -44.39 -20.87 11.84
CA VAL A 649 -43.64 -21.77 10.97
C VAL A 649 -44.53 -22.96 10.63
N THR A 650 -44.80 -23.16 9.33
CA THR A 650 -45.57 -24.29 8.81
C THR A 650 -44.66 -25.28 8.09
N SER A 651 -44.48 -26.47 8.65
CA SER A 651 -43.72 -27.55 7.99
C SER A 651 -44.64 -28.40 7.11
N THR A 652 -44.27 -28.53 5.84
CA THR A 652 -44.77 -29.57 4.93
C THR A 652 -43.83 -30.78 5.02
N ALA A 653 -44.33 -31.99 4.72
CA ALA A 653 -43.85 -33.28 5.25
C ALA A 653 -42.41 -33.73 4.98
N GLU A 654 -41.52 -32.90 4.43
CA GLU A 654 -40.22 -33.34 3.92
C GLU A 654 -39.05 -32.40 4.26
N GLN A 655 -39.27 -31.21 4.83
CA GLN A 655 -38.20 -30.26 5.14
C GLN A 655 -38.40 -29.52 6.48
N GLU A 656 -37.28 -29.21 7.14
CA GLU A 656 -37.26 -28.44 8.40
C GLU A 656 -37.56 -26.98 8.07
N ALA A 657 -38.62 -26.46 8.65
CA ALA A 657 -39.01 -25.08 8.44
C ALA A 657 -38.35 -24.20 9.50
N VAL A 658 -37.62 -23.17 9.05
CA VAL A 658 -36.85 -22.26 9.91
C VAL A 658 -37.12 -20.82 9.48
N ILE A 659 -37.32 -19.93 10.45
CA ILE A 659 -37.37 -18.48 10.26
C ILE A 659 -36.30 -17.83 11.14
N TRP A 660 -35.55 -16.92 10.57
CA TRP A 660 -34.58 -16.06 11.25
C TRP A 660 -34.98 -14.60 11.08
N VAL A 661 -35.07 -13.89 12.20
CA VAL A 661 -35.49 -12.49 12.24
C VAL A 661 -34.39 -11.68 12.93
N ALA A 662 -33.87 -10.67 12.23
CA ALA A 662 -33.00 -9.66 12.81
C ALA A 662 -33.82 -8.55 13.46
N HIS A 663 -33.47 -8.17 14.67
CA HIS A 663 -34.04 -7.06 15.41
C HIS A 663 -32.93 -6.02 15.63
N ALA A 664 -32.95 -4.92 14.89
CA ALA A 664 -31.97 -3.84 14.97
C ALA A 664 -32.48 -2.71 15.88
N LEU A 665 -31.62 -2.23 16.77
CA LEU A 665 -31.91 -1.07 17.65
C LEU A 665 -31.59 0.23 16.90
N GLU A 666 -32.61 1.04 16.60
CA GLU A 666 -32.43 2.30 15.88
C GLU A 666 -31.46 3.23 16.62
N GLY A 667 -30.43 3.70 15.91
CA GLY A 667 -29.38 4.56 16.46
C GLY A 667 -28.25 3.81 17.17
N ALA A 668 -28.31 2.49 17.33
CA ALA A 668 -27.16 1.68 17.77
C ALA A 668 -26.17 1.43 16.63
N ILE A 669 -25.65 2.52 16.07
CA ILE A 669 -24.71 2.53 14.94
C ILE A 669 -23.35 3.00 15.45
N TYR A 670 -22.34 2.16 15.32
CA TYR A 670 -20.94 2.53 15.58
C TYR A 670 -20.19 2.58 14.27
N ASP A 671 -19.48 3.68 14.00
CA ASP A 671 -18.70 3.87 12.79
C ASP A 671 -17.19 3.78 13.10
N PRO A 672 -16.52 2.65 12.82
CA PRO A 672 -15.09 2.49 13.12
C PRO A 672 -14.19 3.52 12.45
N SER A 673 -14.62 4.08 11.31
CA SER A 673 -13.86 5.07 10.57
C SER A 673 -13.88 6.46 11.21
N ILE A 674 -14.90 6.74 12.02
CA ILE A 674 -15.09 8.02 12.71
C ILE A 674 -14.74 7.89 14.20
N GLU A 675 -15.20 6.82 14.84
CA GLU A 675 -15.16 6.61 16.29
C GLU A 675 -13.94 5.81 16.75
N GLY A 676 -13.19 5.23 15.80
CA GLY A 676 -11.98 4.43 16.05
C GLY A 676 -12.22 2.94 15.88
N SER A 677 -11.15 2.17 15.70
CA SER A 677 -11.25 0.72 15.53
C SER A 677 -11.83 0.04 16.78
N VAL A 678 -12.66 -0.97 16.58
CA VAL A 678 -13.16 -1.84 17.65
C VAL A 678 -12.11 -2.91 17.95
N CYS A 679 -11.85 -3.13 19.23
CA CYS A 679 -11.01 -4.22 19.70
C CYS A 679 -11.85 -5.45 20.04
N TRP A 680 -12.87 -5.26 20.89
CA TRP A 680 -13.85 -6.28 21.23
C TRP A 680 -15.18 -5.63 21.61
N LEU A 681 -16.22 -6.45 21.63
CA LEU A 681 -17.55 -6.11 22.08
C LEU A 681 -17.87 -6.96 23.32
N GLU A 682 -18.46 -6.35 24.33
CA GLU A 682 -19.20 -7.11 25.35
C GLU A 682 -20.69 -6.94 25.05
N LEU A 683 -21.43 -8.04 25.01
CA LEU A 683 -22.87 -7.97 24.84
C LEU A 683 -23.61 -8.82 25.86
N SER A 684 -24.79 -8.36 26.23
CA SER A 684 -25.74 -9.14 27.02
C SER A 684 -27.10 -9.09 26.35
N LEU A 685 -27.82 -10.19 26.46
CA LEU A 685 -29.20 -10.30 26.02
C LEU A 685 -29.85 -11.37 26.85
N ASP A 686 -31.07 -11.11 27.25
CA ASP A 686 -31.84 -12.07 27.98
C ASP A 686 -33.00 -12.56 27.15
N GLY A 687 -33.15 -13.88 27.11
CA GLY A 687 -34.22 -14.51 26.38
C GLY A 687 -35.18 -15.25 27.30
N THR A 688 -36.40 -15.40 26.82
CA THR A 688 -37.30 -16.44 27.27
C THR A 688 -38.07 -16.98 26.08
N ASP A 689 -38.48 -18.23 26.16
CA ASP A 689 -39.46 -18.81 25.26
C ASP A 689 -40.75 -19.10 26.03
N GLN A 690 -41.89 -19.03 25.33
CA GLN A 690 -43.14 -19.64 25.75
C GLN A 690 -43.49 -20.69 24.72
N PHE A 691 -42.85 -21.86 24.85
CA PHE A 691 -43.14 -22.99 23.98
C PHE A 691 -44.41 -23.73 24.37
N ASP A 692 -45.18 -24.14 23.35
CA ASP A 692 -45.98 -25.36 23.45
C ASP A 692 -45.02 -26.55 23.30
N PRO A 693 -44.74 -27.31 24.37
CA PRO A 693 -43.74 -28.37 24.39
C PRO A 693 -44.03 -29.53 23.42
N ILE A 694 -45.17 -29.51 22.72
CA ILE A 694 -45.59 -30.57 21.80
C ILE A 694 -45.10 -30.34 20.36
N VAL A 695 -44.73 -29.12 19.94
CA VAL A 695 -44.62 -28.77 18.51
C VAL A 695 -43.35 -28.04 18.04
N SER A 696 -42.51 -27.52 18.93
CA SER A 696 -41.29 -26.78 18.58
C SER A 696 -40.14 -27.16 19.52
N ARG A 697 -38.90 -27.17 19.03
CA ARG A 697 -37.75 -27.60 19.83
C ARG A 697 -36.94 -26.48 20.46
N ASP A 698 -36.63 -25.38 19.78
CA ASP A 698 -35.73 -24.37 20.37
C ASP A 698 -36.00 -22.96 19.80
N SER A 699 -35.96 -21.93 20.65
CA SER A 699 -35.89 -20.53 20.24
C SER A 699 -34.42 -20.17 20.38
N ILE A 700 -33.79 -19.81 19.28
CA ILE A 700 -32.38 -19.42 19.31
C ILE A 700 -32.33 -17.91 19.39
N PHE A 701 -31.53 -17.42 20.32
CA PHE A 701 -31.14 -16.02 20.35
C PHE A 701 -29.67 -15.93 19.97
N ALA A 702 -29.31 -14.91 19.21
CA ALA A 702 -27.92 -14.60 18.94
C ALA A 702 -27.75 -13.09 18.88
N VAL A 703 -26.56 -12.62 19.19
CA VAL A 703 -26.18 -11.24 18.90
C VAL A 703 -26.14 -11.05 17.38
N TYR A 704 -26.56 -9.87 16.94
CA TYR A 704 -26.57 -9.46 15.55
C TYR A 704 -25.72 -8.22 15.33
N LEU A 705 -25.00 -8.22 14.21
CA LEU A 705 -24.27 -7.08 13.67
C LEU A 705 -24.54 -6.98 12.17
N LEU A 706 -24.98 -5.81 11.70
CA LEU A 706 -25.05 -5.46 10.27
C LEU A 706 -23.86 -4.58 9.92
N GLN A 707 -23.12 -4.94 8.89
CA GLN A 707 -22.08 -4.08 8.35
C GLN A 707 -22.05 -4.23 6.84
N ASP A 708 -22.09 -3.11 6.11
CA ASP A 708 -22.06 -3.09 4.65
C ASP A 708 -23.09 -4.05 4.01
N GLY A 709 -24.34 -3.98 4.49
CA GLY A 709 -25.44 -4.85 4.03
C GLY A 709 -25.31 -6.33 4.39
N THR A 710 -24.28 -6.73 5.14
CA THR A 710 -24.00 -8.13 5.50
C THR A 710 -24.33 -8.40 6.95
N TYR A 711 -25.09 -9.46 7.17
CA TYR A 711 -25.55 -9.91 8.47
C TYR A 711 -24.53 -10.85 9.07
N TYR A 712 -24.05 -10.52 10.27
CA TYR A 712 -23.17 -11.33 11.08
C TYR A 712 -23.89 -11.74 12.36
N TRP A 713 -23.55 -12.92 12.88
CA TRP A 713 -24.01 -13.36 14.19
C TRP A 713 -22.85 -13.85 15.05
N GLY A 714 -22.96 -13.63 16.36
CA GLY A 714 -22.02 -14.18 17.33
C GLY A 714 -22.39 -15.61 17.73
N GLU A 715 -21.75 -16.10 18.80
CA GLU A 715 -22.10 -17.38 19.39
C GLU A 715 -23.60 -17.45 19.77
N ARG A 716 -24.21 -18.62 19.54
CA ARG A 716 -25.65 -18.83 19.78
C ARG A 716 -25.92 -18.96 21.27
N LEU A 717 -26.85 -18.16 21.78
CA LEU A 717 -27.40 -18.28 23.11
C LEU A 717 -28.58 -19.26 23.05
N PHE A 718 -28.38 -20.46 23.61
CA PHE A 718 -29.45 -21.42 23.79
C PHE A 718 -30.20 -21.09 25.07
N VAL A 719 -31.22 -20.26 24.91
CA VAL A 719 -32.00 -19.79 26.05
C VAL A 719 -32.75 -20.96 26.65
N THR A 720 -32.29 -21.39 27.83
CA THR A 720 -33.08 -22.27 28.68
C THR A 720 -34.03 -21.39 29.47
N SER A 721 -35.34 -21.58 29.31
CA SER A 721 -36.41 -20.80 29.96
C SER A 721 -36.02 -20.22 31.34
N GLY A 722 -35.86 -18.89 31.42
CA GLY A 722 -35.64 -18.14 32.67
C GLY A 722 -34.19 -17.98 33.15
N GLN A 723 -33.17 -18.15 32.29
CA GLN A 723 -31.75 -17.89 32.62
C GLN A 723 -31.16 -16.79 31.71
N TRP A 724 -30.30 -15.95 32.30
CA TRP A 724 -29.70 -14.72 31.77
C TRP A 724 -28.27 -15.02 31.32
N GLU A 725 -27.85 -14.59 30.12
CA GLU A 725 -26.53 -14.91 29.57
C GLU A 725 -25.80 -13.64 29.06
N THR A 726 -24.48 -13.58 29.29
CA THR A 726 -23.59 -12.48 28.88
C THR A 726 -22.38 -13.09 28.20
N GLY A 727 -21.94 -12.49 27.09
CA GLY A 727 -20.76 -12.93 26.35
C GLY A 727 -19.80 -11.78 26.02
N ILE A 728 -18.60 -12.17 25.60
CA ILE A 728 -17.53 -11.29 25.13
C ILE A 728 -17.13 -11.79 23.76
N TRP A 729 -17.10 -10.92 22.76
CA TRP A 729 -16.84 -11.30 21.37
C TRP A 729 -15.86 -10.34 20.70
N THR A 730 -15.01 -10.90 19.86
CA THR A 730 -14.10 -10.24 18.92
C THR A 730 -14.62 -10.45 17.50
N SER A 731 -14.03 -9.79 16.49
CA SER A 731 -14.45 -9.98 15.09
C SER A 731 -14.38 -11.42 14.62
N GLU A 732 -13.44 -12.23 15.16
CA GLU A 732 -13.28 -13.65 14.83
C GLU A 732 -14.41 -14.53 15.39
N ASP A 733 -15.11 -14.05 16.42
CA ASP A 733 -16.22 -14.78 17.01
C ASP A 733 -17.55 -14.59 16.24
N PHE A 734 -17.56 -13.65 15.29
CA PHE A 734 -18.67 -13.47 14.37
C PHE A 734 -18.45 -14.31 13.12
N VAL A 735 -19.53 -14.95 12.67
CA VAL A 735 -19.54 -15.57 11.35
C VAL A 735 -20.60 -14.92 10.49
N LYS A 736 -20.30 -14.80 9.19
CA LYS A 736 -21.25 -14.35 8.19
C LYS A 736 -22.49 -15.25 8.17
N PHE A 737 -23.65 -14.62 8.24
CA PHE A 737 -24.95 -15.28 8.20
C PHE A 737 -25.63 -15.12 6.83
N ASP A 738 -25.71 -13.89 6.31
CA ASP A 738 -26.31 -13.55 5.01
C ASP A 738 -25.72 -12.25 4.43
N GLY A 739 -25.81 -12.05 3.12
CA GLY A 739 -25.28 -10.89 2.39
C GLY A 739 -24.01 -11.16 1.56
N ASP A 740 -23.52 -10.16 0.84
CA ASP A 740 -22.41 -10.29 -0.12
C ASP A 740 -21.03 -9.87 0.42
N GLY A 741 -20.96 -9.34 1.65
CA GLY A 741 -19.73 -8.83 2.27
C GLY A 741 -18.76 -9.92 2.76
N ALA A 742 -17.77 -9.50 3.55
CA ALA A 742 -16.68 -10.36 4.04
C ALA A 742 -17.18 -11.47 4.99
N GLU A 743 -16.38 -12.53 5.18
CA GLU A 743 -16.72 -13.66 6.06
C GLU A 743 -16.76 -13.29 7.56
N ALA A 744 -16.09 -12.20 7.94
CA ALA A 744 -16.10 -11.61 9.27
C ALA A 744 -16.31 -10.09 9.17
N PRO A 745 -16.88 -9.44 10.20
CA PRO A 745 -17.02 -7.98 10.21
C PRO A 745 -15.65 -7.30 10.34
N ASP A 746 -15.51 -6.14 9.71
CA ASP A 746 -14.31 -5.30 9.77
C ASP A 746 -14.37 -4.37 10.98
N PHE A 747 -13.62 -4.71 12.02
CA PHE A 747 -13.49 -3.89 13.24
C PHE A 747 -12.37 -2.85 13.14
N SER A 748 -11.62 -2.80 12.03
CA SER A 748 -10.56 -1.83 11.84
C SER A 748 -11.11 -0.41 11.65
N SER A 749 -10.24 0.60 11.69
CA SER A 749 -10.63 1.99 11.41
C SER A 749 -11.03 2.26 9.95
N SER A 750 -11.01 1.25 9.07
CA SER A 750 -11.60 1.33 7.73
C SER A 750 -12.93 0.60 7.62
N GLY A 751 -13.41 -0.03 8.69
CA GLY A 751 -14.68 -0.73 8.71
C GLY A 751 -15.86 0.22 8.46
N ALA A 752 -16.82 -0.24 7.66
CA ALA A 752 -18.08 0.46 7.44
C ALA A 752 -18.90 0.55 8.74
N PRO A 753 -19.90 1.46 8.81
CA PRO A 753 -20.78 1.55 9.98
C PRO A 753 -21.41 0.20 10.36
N MET A 754 -21.34 -0.10 11.66
CA MET A 754 -21.90 -1.30 12.27
C MET A 754 -23.20 -0.97 12.99
N GLN A 755 -24.29 -1.62 12.61
CA GLN A 755 -25.59 -1.49 13.28
C GLN A 755 -25.83 -2.73 14.15
N PHE A 756 -26.07 -2.52 15.45
CA PHE A 756 -26.23 -3.59 16.42
C PHE A 756 -27.69 -3.99 16.69
N GLY A 757 -27.87 -5.23 17.14
CA GLY A 757 -29.15 -5.76 17.59
C GLY A 757 -29.05 -7.23 18.00
N PHE A 758 -30.15 -7.97 17.88
CA PHE A 758 -30.19 -9.41 18.13
C PHE A 758 -30.98 -10.18 17.07
N LEU A 759 -30.71 -11.48 16.93
CA LEU A 759 -31.45 -12.43 16.10
C LEU A 759 -32.39 -13.27 16.95
N THR A 760 -33.55 -13.58 16.41
CA THR A 760 -34.38 -14.70 16.86
C THR A 760 -34.51 -15.75 15.77
N GLY A 761 -34.36 -17.01 16.16
CA GLY A 761 -34.53 -18.18 15.30
C GLY A 761 -35.63 -19.08 15.83
N SER A 762 -36.55 -19.47 14.96
CA SER A 762 -37.56 -20.50 15.27
C SER A 762 -37.50 -21.59 14.22
N SER A 763 -37.39 -22.84 14.67
CA SER A 763 -37.43 -24.01 13.78
C SER A 763 -38.50 -25.01 14.17
N ARG A 764 -39.00 -25.73 13.17
CA ARG A 764 -39.91 -26.86 13.35
C ARG A 764 -39.32 -28.11 12.72
N PRO A 765 -39.13 -29.20 13.50
CA PRO A 765 -38.52 -30.42 12.99
C PRO A 765 -39.45 -31.12 11.98
N THR A 766 -38.84 -31.83 11.03
CA THR A 766 -39.51 -32.55 9.93
C THR A 766 -40.51 -33.63 10.39
N THR A 767 -40.42 -34.06 11.64
CA THR A 767 -41.24 -35.16 12.18
C THR A 767 -42.66 -34.76 12.58
N VAL A 768 -43.00 -33.46 12.58
CA VAL A 768 -44.30 -32.96 13.06
C VAL A 768 -44.96 -32.05 12.03
N LEU A 769 -45.92 -32.59 11.28
CA LEU A 769 -46.70 -31.81 10.29
C LEU A 769 -47.53 -30.71 10.96
N GLY A 770 -47.71 -29.60 10.25
CA GLY A 770 -48.63 -28.53 10.63
C GLY A 770 -47.94 -27.21 10.98
N THR A 771 -48.74 -26.28 11.51
CA THR A 771 -48.34 -24.93 11.89
C THR A 771 -47.91 -24.90 13.37
N ALA A 772 -46.75 -24.31 13.66
CA ALA A 772 -46.33 -23.92 15.01
C ALA A 772 -46.33 -22.40 15.09
N MET A 773 -46.75 -21.88 16.23
CA MET A 773 -46.49 -20.50 16.62
C MET A 773 -45.48 -20.55 17.75
N THR A 774 -44.38 -19.82 17.59
CA THR A 774 -43.39 -19.58 18.64
C THR A 774 -43.63 -18.19 19.21
N VAL A 775 -43.66 -18.10 20.54
CA VAL A 775 -43.66 -16.83 21.26
C VAL A 775 -42.36 -16.75 22.03
N ALA A 776 -41.48 -15.83 21.64
CA ALA A 776 -40.20 -15.58 22.28
C ALA A 776 -40.21 -14.19 22.92
N GLY A 777 -39.45 -13.99 24.00
CA GLY A 777 -39.25 -12.71 24.67
C GLY A 777 -37.76 -12.38 24.75
N ALA A 778 -37.38 -11.16 24.42
CA ALA A 778 -36.03 -10.60 24.59
C ALA A 778 -36.06 -9.45 25.60
N ASP A 779 -35.09 -9.40 26.50
CA ASP A 779 -34.92 -8.37 27.53
C ASP A 779 -33.44 -7.98 27.76
N ASN A 780 -33.17 -6.84 28.41
CA ASN A 780 -31.86 -6.21 28.69
C ASN A 780 -30.74 -6.43 27.65
N PHE A 781 -31.06 -6.20 26.37
CA PHE A 781 -30.08 -6.07 25.32
C PHE A 781 -29.12 -4.91 25.62
N LYS A 782 -27.83 -5.23 25.68
CA LYS A 782 -26.75 -4.27 25.85
C LYS A 782 -25.57 -4.61 24.95
N VAL A 783 -24.97 -3.60 24.35
CA VAL A 783 -23.70 -3.66 23.61
C VAL A 783 -22.74 -2.66 24.22
N GLU A 784 -21.56 -3.10 24.59
CA GLU A 784 -20.44 -2.27 25.02
C GLU A 784 -19.31 -2.41 24.01
N VAL A 785 -18.98 -1.30 23.35
CA VAL A 785 -17.91 -1.24 22.36
C VAL A 785 -16.62 -0.83 23.05
N PHE A 786 -15.59 -1.66 22.95
CA PHE A 786 -14.25 -1.37 23.43
C PHE A 786 -13.35 -1.16 22.22
N GLY A 787 -12.86 0.07 22.04
CA GLY A 787 -12.06 0.42 20.88
C GLY A 787 -10.75 1.10 21.25
N SER A 788 -9.97 1.38 20.23
CA SER A 788 -8.89 2.36 20.28
C SER A 788 -9.53 3.74 20.22
N PRO A 789 -9.22 4.70 21.14
CA PRO A 789 -9.60 6.08 20.90
C PRO A 789 -9.03 6.54 19.55
N THR A 790 -9.79 7.35 18.81
CA THR A 790 -9.34 7.97 17.57
C THR A 790 -8.03 8.73 17.85
N PRO A 791 -6.96 8.51 17.06
CA PRO A 791 -5.70 9.22 17.23
C PRO A 791 -5.83 10.75 17.21
#